data_AF-A0A954F1G4-F1
#
_entry.id   AF-A0A954F1G4-F1
#
_cell.length_a   1.000
_cell.length_b   1.000
_cell.length_c   1.000
_cell.angle_alpha   90.00
_cell.angle_beta   90.00
_cell.angle_gamma   90.00
#
_symmetry.space_group_name_H-M   'P 1'
#
loop_
_entity.id
_entity.type
_entity.pdbx_description
1 polymer ?
#
loop_
_entity_poly.entity_id
_entity_poly.type
_entity_poly.pdbx_seq_one_letter_code
_entity_poly.pdbx_strand_id
1 'polypeptide(L)'
;MNSGRAIPKRSQALRSFAKSSAITASLLMAVACSSSSSESTPVLDLTGTVSGAAGEAVVGARVYLIPTSAIATDPITPAGVLAGTTTGFDEPLEDAVRNDGASFAQAFTGADGGYHFDEIADGSYFVYVAPAFTDVEHLPGGSLCRSSIKAEALRASEIDIVLSSSPPDDATYVGMSGCLVCHEEYGTEKKMAHRLGFRVPGVSSPLQDTSRHPEIDNGLAYFLSAADHTGGTPVYHYDYDSTRGFDKFKTSLSDPTGGGGVVSFILWLWKDSSTAEHKITFENVANVGDPNNLAERVVQLTYGGAVQKQRYMIDWPGLNGLYPVLQFQTQGSDARFDRTRNQFRDYHLDFYVDNNGTLADVSDDVLKDPDPTKNISRNCMGCHAGGYEQYTDGMTGEVLAHTIEDPYGEYDIDGNGFTNDLNTGCESCHGAGSRHVVAQAKRYIVLPQYLSPSRDNQLCGTCHNRQAGADSIAGDHPLNAAGEWPKPGISRKDFLEDHTSRQGPTMGDIWADGVHSKSHHQQYQDFLASKHYRNEHRLVGCSDCHDMHGKHEFERGLIADPEAPDSPLCMNCHGNYLPGTAEHTAEMLGVAHGAATANCIDCHMNKTAKTGAGEYGFLLSAPTGTSADSTETYFENDISSHVFDVPRKTNPGVEGVEPQSAMPIPYTQSCGTCHDPAFLQNL
;
A
#
# COMPACT_ATOMS: atom_id res chain seq x y z
N MET A 1 19.94 0.22 -58.32
CA MET A 1 21.40 0.41 -58.27
C MET A 1 21.89 -0.22 -56.97
N ASN A 2 21.97 -1.55 -56.93
CA ASN A 2 23.13 -2.41 -57.16
C ASN A 2 24.26 -2.33 -56.13
N SER A 3 24.45 -3.47 -55.48
CA SER A 3 25.62 -4.04 -54.77
C SER A 3 25.66 -3.80 -53.25
N GLY A 4 25.64 -4.82 -52.37
CA GLY A 4 25.82 -6.26 -52.55
C GLY A 4 27.17 -6.70 -52.00
N ARG A 5 27.16 -7.37 -50.84
CA ARG A 5 28.17 -8.40 -50.51
C ARG A 5 27.64 -9.37 -49.46
N ALA A 6 27.49 -10.61 -49.90
CA ALA A 6 27.24 -11.80 -49.11
C ALA A 6 28.50 -12.68 -49.10
N ILE A 7 28.39 -13.85 -48.44
CA ILE A 7 29.17 -15.12 -48.57
C ILE A 7 30.07 -15.43 -47.35
N PRO A 8 30.16 -16.68 -46.81
CA PRO A 8 29.14 -17.74 -46.63
C PRO A 8 29.31 -18.60 -45.33
N LYS A 9 28.35 -19.53 -45.13
CA LYS A 9 28.43 -20.69 -44.23
C LYS A 9 29.48 -21.72 -44.68
N ARG A 10 30.04 -22.48 -43.71
CA ARG A 10 30.63 -23.81 -43.95
C ARG A 10 30.26 -24.79 -42.84
N SER A 11 29.49 -25.81 -43.21
CA SER A 11 29.35 -27.08 -42.51
C SER A 11 30.15 -28.13 -43.30
N GLN A 12 30.90 -29.01 -42.63
CA GLN A 12 30.95 -30.44 -42.99
C GLN A 12 31.72 -31.26 -41.92
N ALA A 13 31.14 -32.41 -41.62
CA ALA A 13 31.60 -33.46 -40.72
C ALA A 13 32.81 -34.25 -41.27
N LEU A 14 33.51 -34.99 -40.39
CA LEU A 14 33.64 -36.46 -40.45
C LEU A 14 34.79 -37.03 -39.58
N ARG A 15 34.47 -38.20 -38.98
CA ARG A 15 35.29 -39.40 -38.68
C ARG A 15 35.76 -39.68 -37.24
N SER A 16 35.01 -40.62 -36.66
CA SER A 16 35.39 -41.72 -35.77
C SER A 16 36.80 -42.29 -35.98
N PHE A 17 37.47 -42.64 -34.86
CA PHE A 17 38.26 -43.87 -34.72
C PHE A 17 38.18 -44.38 -33.28
N ALA A 18 37.63 -45.60 -33.15
CA ALA A 18 37.77 -46.44 -31.96
C ALA A 18 39.11 -47.17 -31.99
N LYS A 19 39.73 -47.38 -30.82
CA LYS A 19 40.64 -48.50 -30.55
C LYS A 19 40.64 -48.84 -29.06
N SER A 20 40.09 -50.00 -28.76
CA SER A 20 40.31 -50.76 -27.53
C SER A 20 41.77 -51.22 -27.45
N SER A 21 42.33 -51.27 -26.25
CA SER A 21 43.33 -52.28 -25.85
C SER A 21 43.34 -52.41 -24.33
N ALA A 22 42.97 -53.61 -23.89
CA ALA A 22 43.13 -54.11 -22.53
C ALA A 22 44.62 -54.23 -22.18
N ILE A 23 44.97 -54.14 -20.89
CA ILE A 23 46.15 -54.80 -20.30
C ILE A 23 45.98 -54.88 -18.77
N THR A 24 45.82 -56.12 -18.33
CA THR A 24 46.20 -56.78 -17.06
C THR A 24 46.00 -56.13 -15.69
N ALA A 25 45.19 -56.83 -14.91
CA ALA A 25 45.28 -56.93 -13.46
C ALA A 25 46.70 -57.29 -12.99
N SER A 26 47.15 -56.62 -11.93
CA SER A 26 48.21 -57.12 -11.06
C SER A 26 47.84 -56.81 -9.63
N LEU A 27 47.54 -57.91 -8.94
CA LEU A 27 47.33 -58.05 -7.52
C LEU A 27 48.65 -57.72 -6.81
N LEU A 28 48.68 -56.68 -5.98
CA LEU A 28 49.73 -56.52 -4.97
C LEU A 28 49.04 -56.43 -3.60
N MET A 29 49.15 -57.52 -2.84
CA MET A 29 49.01 -57.48 -1.39
C MET A 29 50.19 -56.70 -0.81
N ALA A 30 49.91 -55.65 -0.04
CA ALA A 30 50.84 -55.09 0.93
C ALA A 30 50.09 -54.78 2.22
N VAL A 31 50.24 -55.74 3.15
CA VAL A 31 50.38 -55.62 4.60
C VAL A 31 49.94 -54.30 5.25
N ALA A 32 48.98 -54.45 6.16
CA ALA A 32 48.55 -53.46 7.13
C ALA A 32 49.72 -52.83 7.91
N CYS A 33 49.74 -51.50 7.95
CA CYS A 33 50.20 -50.74 9.10
C CYS A 33 49.02 -49.86 9.53
N SER A 34 48.35 -50.30 10.57
CA SER A 34 47.33 -49.55 11.30
C SER A 34 47.99 -48.36 12.01
N SER A 35 47.97 -47.19 11.35
CA SER A 35 48.00 -45.91 12.06
C SER A 35 46.58 -45.41 12.12
N SER A 36 46.00 -45.44 13.31
CA SER A 36 44.77 -44.73 13.66
C SER A 36 44.97 -43.24 13.42
N SER A 37 44.71 -42.78 12.19
CA SER A 37 44.24 -41.42 12.01
C SER A 37 42.81 -41.43 12.52
N SER A 38 42.57 -40.72 13.62
CA SER A 38 41.26 -40.17 13.86
C SER A 38 40.95 -39.28 12.66
N GLU A 39 40.27 -39.82 11.65
CA GLU A 39 39.46 -38.99 10.77
C GLU A 39 38.48 -38.31 11.73
N SER A 40 38.79 -37.06 12.09
CA SER A 40 37.79 -36.15 12.60
C SER A 40 36.73 -36.11 11.51
N THR A 41 35.55 -36.67 11.79
CA THR A 41 34.36 -36.37 11.00
C THR A 41 34.35 -34.88 10.74
N PRO A 42 34.13 -34.42 9.49
CA PRO A 42 33.98 -33.00 9.22
C PRO A 42 32.96 -32.47 10.22
N VAL A 43 33.41 -31.51 11.01
CA VAL A 43 32.58 -30.77 11.94
C VAL A 43 31.65 -29.94 11.04
N LEU A 44 30.39 -30.38 10.93
CA LEU A 44 29.37 -29.81 10.04
C LEU A 44 28.59 -28.69 10.74
N ASP A 45 29.25 -28.01 11.67
CA ASP A 45 28.63 -27.03 12.56
C ASP A 45 28.21 -25.78 11.80
N LEU A 46 27.17 -25.13 12.31
CA LEU A 46 26.86 -23.75 11.95
C LEU A 46 27.26 -22.86 13.12
N THR A 47 28.10 -21.87 12.83
CA THR A 47 28.51 -20.84 13.81
C THR A 47 28.17 -19.45 13.29
N GLY A 48 28.26 -18.46 14.16
CA GLY A 48 28.09 -17.07 13.77
C GLY A 48 27.88 -16.16 14.96
N THR A 49 27.66 -14.88 14.68
CA THR A 49 27.32 -13.88 15.70
C THR A 49 25.96 -13.24 15.42
N VAL A 50 25.26 -12.84 16.48
CA VAL A 50 24.13 -11.92 16.40
C VAL A 50 24.57 -10.57 16.95
N SER A 51 24.43 -9.54 16.12
CA SER A 51 24.73 -8.16 16.48
C SER A 51 23.54 -7.23 16.23
N GLY A 52 23.48 -6.13 16.98
CA GLY A 52 22.57 -5.03 16.71
C GLY A 52 23.09 -4.15 15.58
N ALA A 53 22.28 -3.19 15.16
CA ALA A 53 22.55 -2.37 13.98
C ALA A 53 23.82 -1.50 14.08
N ALA A 54 24.31 -1.21 15.29
CA ALA A 54 25.57 -0.49 15.50
C ALA A 54 26.77 -1.43 15.80
N GLY A 55 26.59 -2.75 15.67
CA GLY A 55 27.64 -3.77 15.79
C GLY A 55 27.84 -4.29 17.22
N GLU A 56 27.02 -3.87 18.18
CA GLU A 56 26.97 -4.40 19.53
C GLU A 56 26.51 -5.87 19.53
N ALA A 57 27.08 -6.68 20.41
CA ALA A 57 26.64 -8.06 20.61
C ALA A 57 25.23 -8.11 21.19
N VAL A 58 24.36 -8.95 20.63
CA VAL A 58 23.03 -9.24 21.20
C VAL A 58 23.15 -10.48 22.07
N VAL A 59 23.05 -10.30 23.39
CA VAL A 59 23.33 -11.35 24.38
C VAL A 59 22.05 -12.08 24.76
N GLY A 60 22.09 -13.42 24.79
CA GLY A 60 20.97 -14.25 25.24
C GLY A 60 19.79 -14.33 24.26
N ALA A 61 19.91 -13.73 23.07
CA ALA A 61 18.99 -13.96 21.96
C ALA A 61 19.03 -15.43 21.52
N ARG A 62 17.90 -15.90 20.98
CA ARG A 62 17.75 -17.25 20.46
C ARG A 62 17.69 -17.25 18.95
N VAL A 63 18.59 -17.99 18.34
CA VAL A 63 18.62 -18.25 16.90
C VAL A 63 17.85 -19.54 16.64
N TYR A 64 16.87 -19.50 15.75
CA TYR A 64 16.05 -20.63 15.33
C TYR A 64 16.35 -21.00 13.88
N LEU A 65 16.44 -22.29 13.62
CA LEU A 65 16.32 -22.85 12.28
C LEU A 65 14.88 -23.36 12.11
N ILE A 66 14.01 -22.53 11.54
CA ILE A 66 12.59 -22.84 11.35
C ILE A 66 12.43 -23.67 10.06
N PRO A 67 12.02 -24.94 10.12
CA PRO A 67 11.82 -25.74 8.91
C PRO A 67 10.77 -25.10 8.00
N THR A 68 10.97 -25.09 6.68
CA THR A 68 9.98 -24.53 5.74
C THR A 68 8.62 -25.23 5.83
N SER A 69 8.60 -26.51 6.22
CA SER A 69 7.37 -27.28 6.46
C SER A 69 6.56 -26.82 7.69
N ALA A 70 7.14 -25.99 8.56
CA ALA A 70 6.44 -25.40 9.71
C ALA A 70 5.66 -24.14 9.33
N ILE A 71 5.88 -23.58 8.14
CA ILE A 71 5.13 -22.42 7.66
C ILE A 71 3.72 -22.85 7.28
N ALA A 72 2.72 -22.27 7.95
CA ALA A 72 1.32 -22.58 7.70
C ALA A 72 0.91 -22.24 6.27
N THR A 73 0.10 -23.13 5.67
CA THR A 73 -0.41 -22.99 4.29
C THR A 73 -1.90 -22.68 4.23
N ASP A 74 -2.58 -22.65 5.39
CA ASP A 74 -4.00 -22.32 5.49
C ASP A 74 -4.29 -20.93 4.92
N PRO A 75 -5.30 -20.72 4.06
CA PRO A 75 -5.57 -19.41 3.48
C PRO A 75 -5.85 -18.33 4.55
N ILE A 76 -5.23 -17.16 4.39
CA ILE A 76 -5.60 -15.96 5.16
C ILE A 76 -6.63 -15.19 4.33
N THR A 77 -7.91 -15.42 4.61
CA THR A 77 -9.00 -14.74 3.89
C THR A 77 -9.39 -13.45 4.61
N PRO A 78 -9.89 -12.43 3.90
CA PRO A 78 -10.50 -11.23 4.51
C PRO A 78 -11.53 -11.55 5.60
N ALA A 79 -12.38 -12.55 5.37
CA ALA A 79 -13.36 -12.99 6.37
C ALA A 79 -12.69 -13.60 7.61
N GLY A 80 -11.61 -14.36 7.44
CA GLY A 80 -10.84 -14.93 8.54
C GLY A 80 -10.10 -13.86 9.36
N VAL A 81 -9.52 -12.86 8.69
CA VAL A 81 -8.90 -11.70 9.34
C VAL A 81 -9.94 -10.91 10.13
N LEU A 82 -11.09 -10.59 9.51
CA LEU A 82 -12.18 -9.87 10.18
C LEU A 82 -12.70 -10.61 11.41
N ALA A 83 -12.80 -11.94 11.35
CA ALA A 83 -13.24 -12.80 12.45
C ALA A 83 -12.13 -13.12 13.47
N GLY A 84 -10.88 -12.71 13.21
CA GLY A 84 -9.71 -13.01 14.04
C GLY A 84 -9.28 -14.47 14.05
N THR A 85 -9.78 -15.30 13.11
CA THR A 85 -9.49 -16.75 13.07
C THR A 85 -8.13 -17.07 12.45
N THR A 86 -7.47 -16.09 11.82
CA THR A 86 -6.16 -16.25 11.17
C THR A 86 -4.98 -15.88 12.08
N THR A 87 -5.25 -15.25 13.23
CA THR A 87 -4.23 -14.66 14.14
C THR A 87 -3.22 -15.65 14.74
N GLY A 88 -3.47 -16.96 14.59
CA GLY A 88 -2.52 -18.00 15.01
C GLY A 88 -1.57 -18.47 13.92
N PHE A 89 -1.67 -17.94 12.69
CA PHE A 89 -0.86 -18.35 11.55
C PHE A 89 -0.60 -17.25 10.50
N ASP A 90 -0.91 -15.99 10.81
CA ASP A 90 -0.72 -14.84 9.92
C ASP A 90 0.58 -14.08 10.15
N GLU A 91 1.49 -14.60 10.98
CA GLU A 91 2.89 -14.18 11.14
C GLU A 91 3.83 -15.38 10.90
N PRO A 92 4.19 -15.74 9.64
CA PRO A 92 4.85 -17.01 9.30
C PRO A 92 5.96 -17.50 10.23
N LEU A 93 6.91 -16.63 10.63
CA LEU A 93 8.05 -17.04 11.45
C LEU A 93 7.72 -16.97 12.94
N GLU A 94 7.12 -15.87 13.38
CA GLU A 94 6.71 -15.66 14.77
C GLU A 94 5.70 -16.71 15.24
N ASP A 95 4.69 -17.03 14.43
CA ASP A 95 3.70 -18.07 14.73
C ASP A 95 4.34 -19.46 14.77
N ALA A 96 5.22 -19.78 13.83
CA ALA A 96 5.91 -21.06 13.83
C ALA A 96 6.71 -21.24 15.14
N VAL A 97 7.44 -20.20 15.57
CA VAL A 97 8.19 -20.22 16.83
C VAL A 97 7.27 -20.25 18.05
N ARG A 98 6.18 -19.47 18.05
CA ARG A 98 5.20 -19.42 19.13
C ARG A 98 4.51 -20.77 19.34
N ASN A 99 4.15 -21.44 18.25
CA ASN A 99 3.39 -22.68 18.28
C ASN A 99 4.28 -23.92 18.52
N ASP A 100 5.49 -23.96 17.95
CA ASP A 100 6.33 -25.17 17.97
C ASP A 100 7.84 -24.90 18.12
N GLY A 101 8.26 -23.69 18.47
CA GLY A 101 9.68 -23.30 18.53
C GLY A 101 10.55 -24.15 19.47
N ALA A 102 9.95 -24.84 20.45
CA ALA A 102 10.67 -25.79 21.31
C ALA A 102 11.15 -27.05 20.58
N SER A 103 10.47 -27.44 19.49
CA SER A 103 10.81 -28.62 18.68
C SER A 103 11.91 -28.31 17.65
N PHE A 104 12.08 -27.04 17.28
CA PHE A 104 13.05 -26.61 16.28
C PHE A 104 14.48 -26.65 16.82
N ALA A 105 15.44 -26.80 15.91
CA ALA A 105 16.84 -26.56 16.25
C ALA A 105 17.01 -25.09 16.65
N GLN A 106 17.59 -24.85 17.83
CA GLN A 106 17.78 -23.51 18.37
C GLN A 106 19.11 -23.40 19.14
N ALA A 107 19.74 -22.23 19.07
CA ALA A 107 20.96 -21.90 19.80
C ALA A 107 20.81 -20.56 20.52
N PHE A 108 21.47 -20.41 21.66
CA PHE A 108 21.52 -19.15 22.40
C PHE A 108 22.84 -18.43 22.12
N THR A 109 22.75 -17.12 22.05
CA THR A 109 23.90 -16.24 21.89
C THR A 109 24.63 -16.03 23.22
N GLY A 110 25.95 -16.08 23.17
CA GLY A 110 26.84 -15.82 24.30
C GLY A 110 27.02 -14.33 24.60
N ALA A 111 27.97 -14.01 25.48
CA ALA A 111 28.29 -12.63 25.88
C ALA A 111 28.91 -11.79 24.75
N ASP A 112 29.46 -12.45 23.74
CA ASP A 112 30.00 -11.86 22.50
C ASP A 112 28.98 -11.90 21.35
N GLY A 113 27.75 -12.36 21.59
CA GLY A 113 26.74 -12.55 20.56
C GLY A 113 26.92 -13.84 19.76
N GLY A 114 27.93 -14.65 20.06
CA GLY A 114 28.24 -15.89 19.34
C GLY A 114 27.21 -16.99 19.58
N TYR A 115 26.83 -17.72 18.53
CA TYR A 115 25.95 -18.89 18.61
C TYR A 115 26.55 -20.10 17.87
N HIS A 116 26.04 -21.29 18.17
CA HIS A 116 26.56 -22.55 17.65
C HIS A 116 25.48 -23.62 17.52
N PHE A 117 25.49 -24.36 16.41
CA PHE A 117 24.71 -25.58 16.20
C PHE A 117 25.67 -26.73 15.85
N ASP A 118 25.64 -27.81 16.63
CA ASP A 118 26.47 -29.00 16.41
C ASP A 118 25.99 -29.83 15.19
N GLU A 119 24.67 -29.94 15.00
CA GLU A 119 24.08 -30.72 13.92
C GLU A 119 22.86 -30.03 13.32
N ILE A 120 22.73 -30.09 11.99
CA ILE A 120 21.58 -29.59 11.24
C ILE A 120 21.02 -30.74 10.42
N ALA A 121 19.76 -31.09 10.62
CA ALA A 121 19.08 -32.13 9.84
C ALA A 121 18.88 -31.70 8.38
N ASP A 122 18.66 -32.67 7.48
CA ASP A 122 18.35 -32.37 6.08
C ASP A 122 17.04 -31.59 5.98
N GLY A 123 16.98 -30.59 5.10
CA GLY A 123 15.81 -29.74 4.93
C GLY A 123 16.14 -28.37 4.39
N SER A 124 15.17 -27.47 4.46
CA SER A 124 15.33 -26.04 4.19
C SER A 124 14.79 -25.26 5.38
N TYR A 125 15.49 -24.20 5.77
CA TYR A 125 15.25 -23.48 7.02
C TYR A 125 15.23 -21.98 6.81
N PHE A 126 14.31 -21.29 7.48
CA PHE A 126 14.44 -19.86 7.73
C PHE A 126 15.27 -19.63 8.99
N VAL A 127 16.22 -18.70 8.93
CA VAL A 127 17.06 -18.32 10.08
C VAL A 127 16.42 -17.11 10.75
N TYR A 128 15.83 -17.31 11.92
CA TYR A 128 15.09 -16.29 12.65
C TYR A 128 15.68 -16.09 14.04
N VAL A 129 15.80 -14.85 14.48
CA VAL A 129 16.32 -14.51 15.80
C VAL A 129 15.23 -13.86 16.64
N ALA A 130 15.00 -14.43 17.83
CA ALA A 130 14.21 -13.81 18.88
C ALA A 130 15.16 -13.23 19.94
N PRO A 131 15.14 -11.91 20.20
CA PRO A 131 15.81 -11.31 21.35
C PRO A 131 15.41 -11.97 22.66
N ALA A 132 16.26 -11.84 23.68
CA ALA A 132 15.90 -12.28 25.03
C ALA A 132 14.64 -11.52 25.50
N PHE A 133 13.80 -12.15 26.32
CA PHE A 133 12.57 -11.50 26.83
C PHE A 133 12.84 -10.20 27.61
N THR A 134 14.04 -10.05 28.18
CA THR A 134 14.48 -8.84 28.89
C THR A 134 15.13 -7.80 27.98
N ASP A 135 15.36 -8.13 26.71
CA ASP A 135 15.87 -7.21 25.71
C ASP A 135 14.71 -6.36 25.17
N VAL A 136 14.72 -5.09 25.53
CA VAL A 136 13.70 -4.10 25.13
C VAL A 136 14.15 -3.24 23.96
N GLU A 137 15.36 -3.48 23.45
CA GLU A 137 15.97 -2.66 22.42
C GLU A 137 15.88 -3.30 21.05
N HIS A 138 16.21 -4.59 20.95
CA HIS A 138 16.25 -5.29 19.68
C HIS A 138 14.88 -5.83 19.28
N LEU A 139 14.62 -5.83 17.97
CA LEU A 139 13.40 -6.36 17.39
C LEU A 139 13.64 -7.76 16.81
N PRO A 140 12.66 -8.69 16.92
CA PRO A 140 12.78 -10.00 16.31
C PRO A 140 12.87 -9.98 14.78
N GLY A 141 13.58 -10.94 14.22
CA GLY A 141 13.84 -11.04 12.77
C GLY A 141 15.28 -11.40 12.48
N GLY A 142 15.97 -10.53 11.75
CA GLY A 142 17.38 -10.68 11.37
C GLY A 142 17.61 -10.53 9.87
N SER A 143 18.82 -10.13 9.50
CA SER A 143 19.25 -9.92 8.11
C SER A 143 19.05 -11.09 7.14
N LEU A 144 18.78 -12.31 7.64
CA LEU A 144 18.67 -13.53 6.83
C LEU A 144 17.32 -14.25 6.95
N CYS A 145 16.33 -13.66 7.63
CA CYS A 145 15.08 -14.35 7.92
C CYS A 145 14.10 -14.44 6.73
N ARG A 146 14.35 -13.72 5.63
CA ARG A 146 13.40 -13.63 4.50
C ARG A 146 13.47 -14.81 3.53
N SER A 147 14.62 -15.45 3.38
CA SER A 147 14.82 -16.54 2.42
C SER A 147 15.21 -17.82 3.12
N SER A 148 14.66 -18.94 2.66
CA SER A 148 15.03 -20.24 3.20
C SER A 148 16.40 -20.66 2.67
N ILE A 149 17.19 -21.29 3.53
CA ILE A 149 18.52 -21.78 3.25
C ILE A 149 18.48 -23.30 3.40
N LYS A 150 19.02 -24.01 2.42
CA LYS A 150 19.11 -25.47 2.49
C LYS A 150 20.12 -25.88 3.55
N ALA A 151 19.86 -27.00 4.23
CA ALA A 151 20.74 -27.55 5.26
C ALA A 151 22.18 -27.72 4.78
N GLU A 152 22.39 -28.13 3.52
CA GLU A 152 23.73 -28.32 2.97
C GLU A 152 24.53 -27.03 2.86
N ALA A 153 23.86 -25.87 2.73
CA ALA A 153 24.50 -24.56 2.70
C ALA A 153 24.73 -23.99 4.11
N LEU A 154 24.02 -24.48 5.12
CA LEU A 154 24.20 -24.09 6.52
C LEU A 154 25.31 -24.88 7.22
N ARG A 155 25.47 -26.15 6.88
CA ARG A 155 26.51 -27.01 7.48
C ARG A 155 27.91 -26.52 7.13
N ALA A 156 28.79 -26.49 8.13
CA ALA A 156 30.16 -25.98 8.01
C ALA A 156 30.22 -24.53 7.48
N SER A 157 29.27 -23.69 7.90
CA SER A 157 29.23 -22.27 7.56
C SER A 157 29.34 -21.39 8.80
N GLU A 158 29.79 -20.15 8.57
CA GLU A 158 29.81 -19.07 9.55
C GLU A 158 28.90 -17.97 9.03
N ILE A 159 27.84 -17.65 9.78
CA ILE A 159 26.77 -16.76 9.34
C ILE A 159 26.52 -15.69 10.40
N ASP A 160 26.81 -14.44 10.08
CA ASP A 160 26.49 -13.33 10.96
C ASP A 160 25.09 -12.77 10.69
N ILE A 161 24.38 -12.46 11.77
CA ILE A 161 23.01 -11.96 11.74
C ILE A 161 22.98 -10.57 12.39
N VAL A 162 22.35 -9.62 11.70
CA VAL A 162 22.13 -8.27 12.22
C VAL A 162 20.66 -8.09 12.56
N LEU A 163 20.35 -7.56 13.75
CA LEU A 163 19.00 -7.20 14.16
C LEU A 163 18.75 -5.69 14.04
N SER A 164 17.47 -5.35 13.80
CA SER A 164 16.98 -3.99 13.99
C SER A 164 16.84 -3.69 15.48
N SER A 165 16.92 -2.41 15.82
CA SER A 165 16.60 -1.90 17.15
C SER A 165 15.32 -1.06 17.10
N SER A 166 14.82 -0.65 18.26
CA SER A 166 13.74 0.33 18.42
C SER A 166 14.28 1.63 19.03
N PRO A 167 13.72 2.80 18.69
CA PRO A 167 13.94 4.01 19.46
C PRO A 167 13.55 3.78 20.94
N PRO A 168 14.31 4.34 21.89
CA PRO A 168 13.93 4.28 23.30
C PRO A 168 12.66 5.12 23.55
N ASP A 169 11.94 4.81 24.63
CA ASP A 169 10.65 5.44 24.95
C ASP A 169 10.71 6.96 25.17
N ASP A 170 11.90 7.50 25.44
CA ASP A 170 12.12 8.93 25.64
C ASP A 170 12.59 9.67 24.37
N ALA A 171 12.59 8.99 23.21
CA ALA A 171 12.87 9.60 21.93
C ALA A 171 11.65 10.39 21.43
N THR A 172 11.87 11.64 21.05
CA THR A 172 10.91 12.50 20.36
C THR A 172 11.17 12.56 18.85
N TYR A 173 10.14 12.95 18.10
CA TYR A 173 10.23 13.22 16.67
C TYR A 173 11.11 14.46 16.38
N VAL A 174 11.72 14.49 15.20
CA VAL A 174 12.62 15.60 14.76
C VAL A 174 12.21 16.22 13.42
N GLY A 175 11.30 15.61 12.67
CA GLY A 175 10.85 16.09 11.36
C GLY A 175 11.77 15.67 10.22
N MET A 176 11.20 15.52 9.01
CA MET A 176 11.93 15.13 7.82
C MET A 176 13.10 16.08 7.52
N SER A 177 12.95 17.38 7.78
CA SER A 177 14.05 18.33 7.55
C SER A 177 15.28 17.99 8.40
N GLY A 178 15.08 17.58 9.65
CA GLY A 178 16.15 17.15 10.55
C GLY A 178 16.89 15.92 10.02
N CYS A 179 16.15 14.95 9.49
CA CYS A 179 16.71 13.74 8.88
C CYS A 179 17.55 14.07 7.63
N LEU A 180 17.02 14.92 6.75
CA LEU A 180 17.66 15.26 5.47
C LEU A 180 18.93 16.11 5.61
N VAL A 181 19.23 16.67 6.80
CA VAL A 181 20.52 17.33 7.05
C VAL A 181 21.68 16.35 6.92
N CYS A 182 21.52 15.11 7.38
CA CYS A 182 22.56 14.07 7.33
C CYS A 182 22.34 13.08 6.18
N HIS A 183 21.09 12.90 5.74
CA HIS A 183 20.69 11.92 4.74
C HIS A 183 20.18 12.58 3.44
N GLU A 184 21.00 13.45 2.86
CA GLU A 184 20.64 14.19 1.64
C GLU A 184 20.32 13.26 0.45
N GLU A 185 20.89 12.04 0.44
CA GLU A 185 20.67 11.03 -0.59
C GLU A 185 19.24 10.48 -0.64
N TYR A 186 18.45 10.66 0.43
CA TYR A 186 17.04 10.29 0.47
C TYR A 186 16.11 11.45 0.12
N GLY A 187 16.64 12.58 -0.34
CA GLY A 187 15.85 13.74 -0.78
C GLY A 187 14.86 13.44 -1.93
N THR A 188 15.00 12.31 -2.63
CA THR A 188 14.04 11.83 -3.62
C THR A 188 12.69 11.41 -3.03
N GLU A 189 12.61 11.14 -1.73
CA GLU A 189 11.36 10.80 -1.03
C GLU A 189 10.31 11.92 -1.17
N LYS A 190 10.75 13.18 -1.30
CA LYS A 190 9.89 14.36 -1.56
C LYS A 190 9.03 14.24 -2.82
N LYS A 191 9.42 13.36 -3.74
CA LYS A 191 8.72 13.10 -5.01
C LYS A 191 7.66 12.02 -4.93
N MET A 192 7.56 11.33 -3.80
CA MET A 192 6.67 10.20 -3.62
C MET A 192 5.27 10.67 -3.25
N ALA A 193 4.23 9.94 -3.68
CA ALA A 193 2.85 10.23 -3.29
C ALA A 193 2.66 10.29 -1.75
N HIS A 194 3.45 9.53 -0.98
CA HIS A 194 3.51 9.61 0.48
C HIS A 194 3.92 10.96 1.04
N ARG A 195 4.57 11.83 0.26
CA ARG A 195 4.93 13.21 0.63
C ARG A 195 4.01 14.26 0.03
N LEU A 196 3.19 13.88 -0.92
CA LEU A 196 2.39 14.79 -1.73
C LEU A 196 0.88 14.67 -1.46
N GLY A 197 0.48 13.85 -0.49
CA GLY A 197 -0.92 13.61 -0.14
C GLY A 197 -1.67 14.91 0.16
N PHE A 198 -1.30 15.60 1.23
CA PHE A 198 -1.78 16.92 1.64
C PHE A 198 -0.86 18.02 1.13
N ARG A 199 -1.46 19.01 0.47
CA ARG A 199 -0.77 20.18 -0.09
C ARG A 199 -1.59 21.44 0.06
N VAL A 200 -0.94 22.56 0.32
CA VAL A 200 -1.54 23.89 0.16
C VAL A 200 -1.80 24.11 -1.33
N PRO A 201 -3.02 24.52 -1.76
CA PRO A 201 -3.37 24.63 -3.18
C PRO A 201 -2.38 25.46 -4.00
N GLY A 202 -1.71 24.82 -4.97
CA GLY A 202 -0.77 25.47 -5.88
C GLY A 202 0.57 25.89 -5.25
N VAL A 203 0.86 25.45 -4.02
CA VAL A 203 2.10 25.72 -3.29
C VAL A 203 2.77 24.39 -2.91
N SER A 204 4.09 24.32 -3.02
CA SER A 204 4.87 23.18 -2.52
C SER A 204 5.80 23.65 -1.41
N SER A 205 5.81 22.93 -0.29
CA SER A 205 6.80 23.15 0.77
C SER A 205 8.20 22.76 0.28
N PRO A 206 9.28 23.14 0.99
CA PRO A 206 10.62 22.63 0.71
C PRO A 206 10.77 21.10 0.89
N LEU A 207 9.78 20.43 1.50
CA LEU A 207 9.71 18.97 1.66
C LEU A 207 8.87 18.27 0.58
N GLN A 208 8.38 19.00 -0.44
CA GLN A 208 7.55 18.48 -1.52
C GLN A 208 8.14 18.78 -2.90
N ASP A 209 8.12 17.78 -3.78
CA ASP A 209 8.55 17.90 -5.17
C ASP A 209 7.55 17.19 -6.10
N THR A 210 6.83 17.97 -6.90
CA THR A 210 5.76 17.45 -7.78
C THR A 210 6.27 16.98 -9.14
N SER A 211 7.58 16.93 -9.38
CA SER A 211 8.15 16.61 -10.70
C SER A 211 7.77 15.23 -11.25
N ARG A 212 7.44 14.26 -10.37
CA ARG A 212 6.92 12.93 -10.76
C ARG A 212 5.40 12.85 -10.86
N HIS A 213 4.71 13.88 -10.39
CA HIS A 213 3.26 13.96 -10.33
C HIS A 213 2.78 15.31 -10.88
N PRO A 214 3.08 15.64 -12.17
CA PRO A 214 2.65 16.90 -12.76
C PRO A 214 1.12 17.07 -12.79
N GLU A 215 0.37 15.97 -12.70
CA GLU A 215 -1.08 15.91 -12.66
C GLU A 215 -1.69 16.30 -11.30
N ILE A 216 -0.88 16.45 -10.26
CA ILE A 216 -1.35 16.51 -8.87
C ILE A 216 -2.35 17.66 -8.61
N ASP A 217 -2.21 18.77 -9.33
CA ASP A 217 -3.05 19.96 -9.20
C ASP A 217 -4.06 20.12 -10.35
N ASN A 218 -4.31 19.08 -11.15
CA ASN A 218 -5.26 19.16 -12.26
C ASN A 218 -6.65 19.63 -11.83
N GLY A 219 -7.09 19.29 -10.61
CA GLY A 219 -8.36 19.78 -10.04
C GLY A 219 -8.40 21.30 -9.85
N LEU A 220 -7.26 21.93 -9.57
CA LEU A 220 -7.16 23.39 -9.37
C LEU A 220 -7.42 24.18 -10.66
N ALA A 221 -7.34 23.56 -11.84
CA ALA A 221 -7.69 24.19 -13.10
C ALA A 221 -9.16 24.65 -13.17
N TYR A 222 -10.03 24.07 -12.33
CA TYR A 222 -11.44 24.46 -12.23
C TYR A 222 -11.68 25.68 -11.33
N PHE A 223 -10.68 26.13 -10.56
CA PHE A 223 -10.78 27.36 -9.76
C PHE A 223 -10.38 28.56 -10.61
N LEU A 224 -11.33 29.05 -11.42
CA LEU A 224 -11.10 30.14 -12.36
C LEU A 224 -10.82 31.45 -11.61
N SER A 225 -9.85 32.23 -12.08
CA SER A 225 -9.54 33.52 -11.46
C SER A 225 -10.65 34.53 -11.71
N ALA A 226 -11.22 35.07 -10.63
CA ALA A 226 -12.37 35.97 -10.67
C ALA A 226 -12.37 36.99 -9.53
N ALA A 227 -13.20 38.03 -9.65
CA ALA A 227 -13.41 39.01 -8.58
C ALA A 227 -14.45 38.54 -7.55
N ASP A 228 -15.33 37.63 -7.95
CA ASP A 228 -16.36 36.98 -7.13
C ASP A 228 -16.70 35.60 -7.71
N HIS A 229 -17.50 34.83 -6.98
CA HIS A 229 -17.87 33.45 -7.31
C HIS A 229 -18.56 33.28 -8.67
N THR A 230 -19.24 34.29 -9.21
CA THR A 230 -19.99 34.18 -10.46
C THR A 230 -19.09 34.04 -11.69
N GLY A 231 -17.80 34.42 -11.56
CA GLY A 231 -16.77 34.16 -12.57
C GLY A 231 -16.08 32.79 -12.43
N GLY A 232 -16.48 32.00 -11.43
CA GLY A 232 -15.95 30.66 -11.15
C GLY A 232 -16.57 29.55 -11.98
N THR A 233 -16.14 28.32 -11.71
CA THR A 233 -16.77 27.12 -12.28
C THR A 233 -17.91 26.65 -11.39
N PRO A 234 -19.17 26.55 -11.88
CA PRO A 234 -20.26 25.97 -11.14
C PRO A 234 -20.17 24.43 -11.14
N VAL A 235 -20.30 23.82 -9.96
CA VAL A 235 -20.56 22.38 -9.80
C VAL A 235 -21.96 22.19 -9.22
N TYR A 236 -22.88 21.76 -10.09
CA TYR A 236 -24.28 21.56 -9.75
C TYR A 236 -24.44 20.29 -8.93
N HIS A 237 -25.05 20.40 -7.75
CA HIS A 237 -25.47 19.28 -6.90
C HIS A 237 -26.98 19.11 -7.04
N TYR A 238 -27.40 17.99 -7.60
CA TYR A 238 -28.78 17.76 -8.04
C TYR A 238 -29.25 16.34 -7.73
N ASP A 239 -30.56 16.10 -7.81
CA ASP A 239 -31.21 14.81 -7.57
C ASP A 239 -30.71 14.13 -6.28
N TYR A 240 -31.02 14.77 -5.14
CA TYR A 240 -30.72 14.23 -3.81
C TYR A 240 -31.29 12.81 -3.63
N ASP A 241 -30.51 11.94 -3.01
CA ASP A 241 -30.95 10.60 -2.62
C ASP A 241 -30.35 10.23 -1.25
N SER A 242 -31.24 10.17 -0.26
CA SER A 242 -30.92 9.90 1.13
C SER A 242 -30.40 8.49 1.40
N THR A 243 -30.65 7.54 0.50
CA THR A 243 -30.26 6.13 0.66
C THR A 243 -28.78 5.89 0.34
N ARG A 244 -28.11 6.87 -0.31
CA ARG A 244 -26.67 6.81 -0.63
C ARG A 244 -25.80 7.05 0.59
N GLY A 245 -24.50 6.81 0.46
CA GLY A 245 -23.50 7.08 1.50
C GLY A 245 -23.19 8.58 1.61
N PHE A 246 -21.91 8.93 1.58
CA PHE A 246 -21.45 10.33 1.57
C PHE A 246 -21.77 11.10 0.29
N ASP A 247 -22.14 10.40 -0.78
CA ASP A 247 -22.40 10.97 -2.12
C ASP A 247 -23.91 11.08 -2.36
N LYS A 248 -24.57 11.87 -1.51
CA LYS A 248 -26.03 12.09 -1.47
C LYS A 248 -26.56 12.78 -2.72
N PHE A 249 -25.75 13.58 -3.41
CA PHE A 249 -26.12 14.31 -4.62
C PHE A 249 -25.47 13.71 -5.86
N LYS A 250 -26.11 13.89 -7.02
CA LYS A 250 -25.41 13.79 -8.31
C LYS A 250 -24.70 15.11 -8.56
N THR A 251 -23.67 15.08 -9.40
CA THR A 251 -22.82 16.23 -9.73
C THR A 251 -22.76 16.43 -11.24
N SER A 252 -22.76 17.68 -11.69
CA SER A 252 -22.53 18.04 -13.10
C SER A 252 -21.81 19.39 -13.21
N LEU A 253 -20.99 19.53 -14.25
CA LEU A 253 -20.37 20.79 -14.65
C LEU A 253 -21.27 21.68 -15.53
N SER A 254 -22.44 21.19 -15.93
CA SER A 254 -23.42 21.91 -16.73
C SER A 254 -24.78 21.88 -16.05
N ASP A 255 -25.61 22.91 -16.27
CA ASP A 255 -26.94 22.99 -15.69
C ASP A 255 -27.81 21.78 -16.10
N PRO A 256 -28.18 20.89 -15.16
CA PRO A 256 -28.90 19.66 -15.46
C PRO A 256 -30.42 19.87 -15.61
N THR A 257 -30.94 21.08 -15.37
CA THR A 257 -32.39 21.35 -15.40
C THR A 257 -33.01 21.13 -16.79
N GLY A 258 -32.25 21.38 -17.86
CA GLY A 258 -32.68 21.08 -19.23
C GLY A 258 -32.95 19.59 -19.49
N GLY A 259 -32.34 18.70 -18.69
CA GLY A 259 -32.57 17.26 -18.67
C GLY A 259 -33.58 16.80 -17.61
N GLY A 260 -34.21 17.73 -16.89
CA GLY A 260 -35.15 17.43 -15.80
C GLY A 260 -34.51 17.20 -14.43
N GLY A 261 -33.20 17.44 -14.27
CA GLY A 261 -32.53 17.37 -12.98
C GLY A 261 -33.01 18.47 -12.03
N VAL A 262 -33.15 18.14 -10.74
CA VAL A 262 -33.57 19.10 -9.71
C VAL A 262 -32.34 19.56 -8.94
N VAL A 263 -31.87 20.78 -9.22
CA VAL A 263 -30.70 21.40 -8.57
C VAL A 263 -31.08 21.88 -7.18
N SER A 264 -30.30 21.47 -6.18
CA SER A 264 -30.47 21.91 -4.79
C SER A 264 -29.38 22.90 -4.39
N PHE A 265 -28.13 22.61 -4.76
CA PHE A 265 -26.97 23.44 -4.42
C PHE A 265 -26.05 23.63 -5.62
N ILE A 266 -25.33 24.75 -5.65
CA ILE A 266 -24.21 24.97 -6.56
C ILE A 266 -22.98 25.28 -5.72
N LEU A 267 -21.91 24.53 -5.94
CA LEU A 267 -20.59 24.86 -5.39
C LEU A 267 -19.79 25.58 -6.47
N TRP A 268 -19.53 26.86 -6.27
CA TRP A 268 -18.73 27.67 -7.19
C TRP A 268 -17.25 27.58 -6.84
N LEU A 269 -16.43 27.06 -7.75
CA LEU A 269 -14.99 26.94 -7.59
C LEU A 269 -14.31 28.15 -8.25
N TRP A 270 -13.61 28.98 -7.47
CA TRP A 270 -12.98 30.19 -8.00
C TRP A 270 -11.71 30.55 -7.25
N LYS A 271 -10.80 31.24 -7.93
CA LYS A 271 -9.57 31.78 -7.35
C LYS A 271 -9.72 33.30 -7.23
N ASP A 272 -9.70 33.80 -6.01
CA ASP A 272 -9.86 35.23 -5.74
C ASP A 272 -8.72 36.01 -6.40
N SER A 273 -9.05 36.90 -7.32
CA SER A 273 -8.06 37.71 -8.05
C SER A 273 -7.34 38.74 -7.17
N SER A 274 -7.85 39.04 -5.99
CA SER A 274 -7.25 40.00 -5.05
C SER A 274 -6.34 39.34 -4.02
N THR A 275 -6.69 38.16 -3.51
CA THR A 275 -5.91 37.43 -2.48
C THR A 275 -5.14 36.24 -3.03
N ALA A 276 -5.45 35.79 -4.26
CA ALA A 276 -4.98 34.55 -4.87
C ALA A 276 -5.42 33.26 -4.15
N GLU A 277 -6.35 33.35 -3.19
CA GLU A 277 -6.91 32.21 -2.47
C GLU A 277 -7.85 31.39 -3.36
N HIS A 278 -7.82 30.06 -3.20
CA HIS A 278 -8.80 29.16 -3.82
C HIS A 278 -10.01 29.08 -2.90
N LYS A 279 -11.19 29.41 -3.42
CA LYS A 279 -12.43 29.51 -2.65
C LYS A 279 -13.53 28.64 -3.25
N ILE A 280 -14.40 28.16 -2.36
CA ILE A 280 -15.66 27.49 -2.71
C ILE A 280 -16.80 28.32 -2.12
N THR A 281 -17.72 28.77 -2.98
CA THR A 281 -18.94 29.45 -2.55
C THR A 281 -20.13 28.50 -2.65
N PHE A 282 -20.86 28.35 -1.55
CA PHE A 282 -22.02 27.47 -1.41
C PHE A 282 -23.29 28.26 -1.73
N GLU A 283 -23.90 28.02 -2.88
CA GLU A 283 -25.20 28.57 -3.25
C GLU A 283 -26.31 27.55 -2.98
N ASN A 284 -27.25 27.92 -2.12
CA ASN A 284 -28.46 27.17 -1.83
C ASN A 284 -29.58 27.63 -2.79
N VAL A 285 -29.72 26.92 -3.91
CA VAL A 285 -30.71 27.20 -4.96
C VAL A 285 -32.10 26.72 -4.53
N ALA A 286 -32.15 25.65 -3.73
CA ALA A 286 -33.38 25.12 -3.15
C ALA A 286 -34.06 26.12 -2.21
N ASN A 287 -33.29 26.74 -1.31
CA ASN A 287 -33.76 27.71 -0.33
C ASN A 287 -32.95 29.00 -0.39
N VAL A 288 -33.31 29.89 -1.33
CA VAL A 288 -32.66 31.19 -1.51
C VAL A 288 -32.75 32.12 -0.29
N GLY A 289 -33.67 31.83 0.65
CA GLY A 289 -33.85 32.56 1.90
C GLY A 289 -32.96 32.07 3.05
N ASP A 290 -32.14 31.05 2.82
CA ASP A 290 -31.15 30.55 3.77
C ASP A 290 -30.21 31.69 4.22
N PRO A 291 -30.09 31.97 5.53
CA PRO A 291 -29.21 33.03 6.04
C PRO A 291 -27.73 32.79 5.73
N ASN A 292 -27.33 31.55 5.45
CA ASN A 292 -25.99 31.14 5.09
C ASN A 292 -25.80 30.94 3.59
N ASN A 293 -26.80 31.27 2.75
CA ASN A 293 -26.67 31.20 1.31
C ASN A 293 -25.51 32.09 0.82
N LEU A 294 -24.76 31.60 -0.17
CA LEU A 294 -23.54 32.20 -0.71
C LEU A 294 -22.39 32.27 0.31
N ALA A 295 -22.36 31.36 1.27
CA ALA A 295 -21.25 31.20 2.19
C ALA A 295 -19.96 30.88 1.42
N GLU A 296 -18.93 31.70 1.58
CA GLU A 296 -17.60 31.49 0.99
C GLU A 296 -16.69 30.78 1.98
N ARG A 297 -15.89 29.83 1.50
CA ARG A 297 -14.92 29.06 2.28
C ARG A 297 -13.59 28.97 1.55
N VAL A 298 -12.49 29.09 2.29
CA VAL A 298 -11.15 29.00 1.70
C VAL A 298 -10.72 27.54 1.70
N VAL A 299 -10.22 27.07 0.56
CA VAL A 299 -9.57 25.75 0.47
C VAL A 299 -8.17 25.89 1.03
N GLN A 300 -7.97 25.43 2.26
CA GLN A 300 -6.68 25.52 2.96
C GLN A 300 -5.73 24.41 2.51
N LEU A 301 -6.26 23.21 2.26
CA LEU A 301 -5.50 22.05 1.79
C LEU A 301 -6.24 21.33 0.65
N THR A 302 -5.47 20.62 -0.17
CA THR A 302 -5.95 19.55 -1.05
C THR A 302 -5.40 18.21 -0.57
N TYR A 303 -6.15 17.12 -0.79
CA TYR A 303 -5.68 15.76 -0.54
C TYR A 303 -5.76 14.90 -1.78
N GLY A 304 -4.66 14.26 -2.16
CA GLY A 304 -4.58 13.30 -3.25
C GLY A 304 -3.88 13.87 -4.48
N GLY A 305 -4.51 13.75 -5.65
CA GLY A 305 -3.95 14.11 -6.96
C GLY A 305 -3.04 13.01 -7.51
N ALA A 306 -2.00 12.62 -6.77
CA ALA A 306 -1.06 11.57 -7.15
C ALA A 306 -1.69 10.15 -7.22
N VAL A 307 -2.89 9.97 -6.66
CA VAL A 307 -3.62 8.69 -6.64
C VAL A 307 -5.06 8.87 -7.12
N GLN A 308 -5.21 9.31 -8.37
CA GLN A 308 -6.44 9.26 -9.21
C GLN A 308 -7.61 10.16 -8.79
N LYS A 309 -7.58 10.76 -7.60
CA LYS A 309 -8.58 11.71 -7.12
C LYS A 309 -7.96 12.79 -6.24
N GLN A 310 -8.60 13.95 -6.17
CA GLN A 310 -8.26 15.05 -5.27
C GLN A 310 -9.51 15.47 -4.47
N ARG A 311 -9.34 15.76 -3.18
CA ARG A 311 -10.38 16.29 -2.28
C ARG A 311 -9.97 17.66 -1.78
N TYR A 312 -10.94 18.53 -1.49
CA TYR A 312 -10.67 19.88 -1.02
C TYR A 312 -11.04 20.01 0.45
N MET A 313 -10.17 20.62 1.25
CA MET A 313 -10.41 20.82 2.67
C MET A 313 -10.54 22.30 2.96
N ILE A 314 -11.69 22.66 3.51
CA ILE A 314 -12.09 24.02 3.78
C ILE A 314 -12.01 24.35 5.26
N ASP A 315 -11.77 25.62 5.56
CA ASP A 315 -12.00 26.17 6.90
C ASP A 315 -13.50 26.30 7.20
N TRP A 316 -13.85 26.47 8.47
CA TRP A 316 -15.21 26.81 8.86
C TRP A 316 -15.23 27.83 10.03
N PRO A 317 -16.04 28.90 9.96
CA PRO A 317 -16.06 29.90 11.02
C PRO A 317 -16.40 29.33 12.39
N GLY A 318 -15.59 29.69 13.40
CA GLY A 318 -15.79 29.24 14.79
C GLY A 318 -15.26 27.84 15.09
N LEU A 319 -14.65 27.17 14.10
CA LEU A 319 -14.00 25.87 14.22
C LEU A 319 -12.52 26.00 13.84
N ASN A 320 -11.69 25.10 14.36
CA ASN A 320 -10.24 25.07 14.16
C ASN A 320 -9.82 23.99 13.16
N GLY A 321 -10.63 22.95 12.98
CA GLY A 321 -10.37 21.86 12.04
C GLY A 321 -10.68 22.22 10.59
N LEU A 322 -10.10 21.45 9.67
CA LEU A 322 -10.41 21.54 8.24
C LEU A 322 -11.35 20.42 7.82
N TYR A 323 -12.35 20.76 7.02
CA TYR A 323 -13.43 19.85 6.65
C TYR A 323 -13.39 19.51 5.17
N PRO A 324 -13.50 18.23 4.79
CA PRO A 324 -13.48 17.88 3.38
C PRO A 324 -14.80 18.25 2.71
N VAL A 325 -14.71 18.68 1.46
CA VAL A 325 -15.84 18.87 0.56
C VAL A 325 -15.40 18.61 -0.87
N LEU A 326 -16.27 17.96 -1.63
CA LEU A 326 -16.12 17.74 -3.08
C LEU A 326 -14.90 16.88 -3.47
N GLN A 327 -15.10 15.98 -4.42
CA GLN A 327 -14.02 15.14 -4.96
C GLN A 327 -13.87 15.36 -6.46
N PHE A 328 -12.68 15.73 -6.88
CA PHE A 328 -12.24 15.72 -8.27
C PHE A 328 -11.63 14.36 -8.62
N GLN A 329 -11.89 13.85 -9.83
CA GLN A 329 -11.35 12.57 -10.31
C GLN A 329 -10.54 12.78 -11.59
N THR A 330 -9.28 12.35 -11.62
CA THR A 330 -8.37 12.63 -12.76
C THR A 330 -8.89 12.06 -14.08
N GLN A 331 -9.44 10.83 -14.05
CA GLN A 331 -10.04 10.15 -15.21
C GLN A 331 -11.57 10.30 -15.26
N GLY A 332 -12.13 11.24 -14.50
CA GLY A 332 -13.58 11.42 -14.43
C GLY A 332 -14.15 11.98 -15.73
N SER A 333 -15.41 11.64 -16.04
CA SER A 333 -16.12 12.21 -17.18
C SER A 333 -17.63 12.22 -16.95
N ASP A 334 -18.26 13.37 -17.13
CA ASP A 334 -19.71 13.57 -16.98
C ASP A 334 -20.52 12.91 -18.12
N ALA A 335 -19.86 12.38 -19.15
CA ALA A 335 -20.49 11.56 -20.17
C ALA A 335 -20.78 10.12 -19.69
N ARG A 336 -20.22 9.70 -18.54
CA ARG A 336 -20.42 8.37 -17.98
C ARG A 336 -21.77 8.30 -17.25
N PHE A 337 -22.53 7.24 -17.47
CA PHE A 337 -23.76 6.99 -16.69
C PHE A 337 -23.47 6.75 -15.21
N ASP A 338 -22.37 6.05 -14.90
CA ASP A 338 -21.93 5.82 -13.53
C ASP A 338 -21.46 7.12 -12.89
N ARG A 339 -22.35 7.77 -12.14
CA ARG A 339 -22.06 9.00 -11.37
C ARG A 339 -20.82 8.89 -10.47
N THR A 340 -20.43 7.70 -10.02
CA THR A 340 -19.20 7.54 -9.22
C THR A 340 -17.92 7.67 -10.06
N ARG A 341 -18.04 7.90 -11.36
CA ARG A 341 -16.96 8.06 -12.35
C ARG A 341 -17.02 9.41 -13.07
N ASN A 342 -17.86 10.34 -12.60
CA ASN A 342 -17.94 11.70 -13.13
C ASN A 342 -16.70 12.52 -12.79
N GLN A 343 -16.51 13.67 -13.47
CA GLN A 343 -15.35 14.54 -13.25
C GLN A 343 -15.28 15.03 -11.80
N PHE A 344 -16.42 15.46 -11.29
CA PHE A 344 -16.65 15.72 -9.89
C PHE A 344 -17.61 14.69 -9.32
N ARG A 345 -17.41 14.34 -8.05
CA ARG A 345 -18.31 13.49 -7.27
C ARG A 345 -18.64 14.22 -5.99
N ASP A 346 -19.91 14.16 -5.59
CA ASP A 346 -20.31 14.60 -4.26
C ASP A 346 -19.46 13.89 -3.20
N TYR A 347 -18.88 14.70 -2.31
CA TYR A 347 -18.04 14.24 -1.24
C TYR A 347 -18.36 15.08 -0.02
N HIS A 348 -19.22 14.51 0.82
CA HIS A 348 -19.59 15.06 2.12
C HIS A 348 -20.32 16.40 2.10
N LEU A 349 -21.08 16.72 1.04
CA LEU A 349 -22.00 17.86 1.12
C LEU A 349 -23.02 17.68 2.28
N ASP A 350 -23.30 16.43 2.66
CA ASP A 350 -24.14 16.07 3.82
C ASP A 350 -23.62 16.56 5.18
N PHE A 351 -22.37 17.00 5.28
CA PHE A 351 -21.88 17.64 6.50
C PHE A 351 -22.45 19.05 6.69
N TYR A 352 -22.78 19.73 5.59
CA TYR A 352 -23.15 21.15 5.59
C TYR A 352 -24.63 21.38 5.33
N VAL A 353 -25.40 20.34 5.00
CA VAL A 353 -26.84 20.44 4.72
C VAL A 353 -27.61 19.50 5.65
N ASP A 354 -28.74 19.97 6.20
CA ASP A 354 -29.58 19.16 7.09
C ASP A 354 -31.07 19.33 6.80
N ASN A 355 -31.69 18.21 6.47
CA ASN A 355 -33.12 18.10 6.23
C ASN A 355 -33.89 17.77 7.50
N ASN A 356 -33.72 18.57 8.56
CA ASN A 356 -34.54 18.51 9.78
C ASN A 356 -34.81 17.07 10.33
N GLY A 357 -33.87 16.13 10.10
CA GLY A 357 -34.02 14.71 10.39
C GLY A 357 -35.00 13.89 9.50
N THR A 358 -35.67 14.46 8.49
CA THR A 358 -36.54 13.75 7.55
C THR A 358 -35.92 13.67 6.17
N LEU A 359 -35.39 12.50 5.80
CA LEU A 359 -34.67 12.19 4.57
C LEU A 359 -35.47 12.29 3.22
N ALA A 360 -36.42 13.23 3.09
CA ALA A 360 -37.42 13.22 2.01
C ALA A 360 -37.43 14.46 1.09
N ASP A 361 -37.01 15.64 1.55
CA ASP A 361 -37.13 16.89 0.78
C ASP A 361 -36.10 17.96 1.16
N VAL A 362 -35.15 18.30 0.29
CA VAL A 362 -34.10 19.30 0.57
C VAL A 362 -34.50 20.73 0.16
N SER A 363 -35.78 20.96 -0.17
CA SER A 363 -36.25 22.24 -0.73
C SER A 363 -36.30 23.39 0.28
N ASP A 364 -36.31 23.11 1.58
CA ASP A 364 -36.26 24.11 2.66
C ASP A 364 -35.02 23.99 3.56
N ASP A 365 -34.05 23.14 3.19
CA ASP A 365 -32.79 22.97 3.91
C ASP A 365 -32.01 24.28 4.00
N VAL A 366 -31.26 24.43 5.10
CA VAL A 366 -30.32 25.52 5.33
C VAL A 366 -28.90 24.96 5.47
N LEU A 367 -27.90 25.74 5.07
CA LEU A 367 -26.51 25.43 5.33
C LEU A 367 -26.23 25.53 6.84
N LYS A 368 -25.60 24.50 7.39
CA LYS A 368 -25.25 24.38 8.81
C LYS A 368 -23.76 24.21 9.03
N ASP A 369 -23.36 24.36 10.29
CA ASP A 369 -22.02 24.02 10.73
C ASP A 369 -21.79 22.51 10.63
N PRO A 370 -20.61 22.06 10.16
CA PRO A 370 -20.27 20.66 10.12
C PRO A 370 -20.12 20.10 11.55
N ASP A 371 -20.38 18.81 11.70
CA ASP A 371 -20.18 18.11 12.97
C ASP A 371 -18.68 18.17 13.37
N PRO A 372 -18.34 18.59 14.61
CA PRO A 372 -16.95 18.71 15.10
C PRO A 372 -16.08 17.45 14.98
N THR A 373 -16.68 16.28 14.74
CA THR A 373 -16.00 15.00 14.53
C THR A 373 -15.64 14.71 13.07
N LYS A 374 -16.00 15.59 12.12
CA LYS A 374 -15.87 15.34 10.67
C LYS A 374 -14.69 16.03 9.99
N ASN A 375 -13.79 16.64 10.77
CA ASN A 375 -12.58 17.28 10.26
C ASN A 375 -11.50 16.25 9.87
N ILE A 376 -10.47 16.70 9.15
CA ILE A 376 -9.38 15.84 8.68
C ILE A 376 -8.39 15.46 9.79
N SER A 377 -8.27 16.24 10.85
CA SER A 377 -7.42 15.92 11.99
C SER A 377 -7.87 14.58 12.60
N ARG A 378 -9.17 14.41 12.82
CA ARG A 378 -9.74 13.16 13.35
C ARG A 378 -9.78 11.99 12.36
N ASN A 379 -10.08 12.24 11.09
CA ASN A 379 -10.45 11.18 10.14
C ASN A 379 -9.39 10.89 9.08
N CYS A 380 -8.29 11.65 9.03
CA CYS A 380 -7.27 11.52 7.98
C CYS A 380 -5.85 11.53 8.53
N MET A 381 -5.53 12.45 9.46
CA MET A 381 -4.15 12.71 9.85
C MET A 381 -3.44 11.51 10.47
N GLY A 382 -4.15 10.56 11.10
CA GLY A 382 -3.51 9.35 11.65
C GLY A 382 -2.63 8.63 10.62
N CYS A 383 -3.17 8.34 9.44
CA CYS A 383 -2.42 7.67 8.37
C CYS A 383 -1.65 8.65 7.45
N HIS A 384 -1.83 9.96 7.65
CA HIS A 384 -1.36 11.00 6.73
C HIS A 384 -0.55 12.11 7.39
N ALA A 385 -0.02 11.86 8.58
CA ALA A 385 0.96 12.69 9.25
C ALA A 385 1.78 11.82 10.22
N GLY A 386 3.09 12.03 10.26
CA GLY A 386 3.94 11.44 11.30
C GLY A 386 3.60 12.04 12.67
N GLY A 387 3.91 11.29 13.74
CA GLY A 387 3.75 11.75 15.12
C GLY A 387 2.33 12.13 15.50
N TYR A 388 1.32 11.49 14.90
CA TYR A 388 -0.09 11.77 15.16
C TYR A 388 -0.46 11.55 16.63
N GLU A 389 -0.92 12.63 17.26
CA GLU A 389 -1.48 12.62 18.61
C GLU A 389 -2.81 13.36 18.60
N GLN A 390 -3.89 12.70 19.02
CA GLN A 390 -5.23 13.29 18.99
C GLN A 390 -5.65 13.89 20.33
N TYR A 391 -6.41 14.97 20.30
CA TYR A 391 -7.00 15.60 21.49
C TYR A 391 -8.36 16.21 21.18
N THR A 392 -9.18 16.45 22.22
CA THR A 392 -10.44 17.19 22.08
C THR A 392 -10.24 18.64 22.50
N ASP A 393 -10.54 19.57 21.60
CA ASP A 393 -10.49 21.00 21.88
C ASP A 393 -11.58 21.40 22.87
N GLY A 394 -11.17 22.11 23.94
CA GLY A 394 -12.07 22.48 25.02
C GLY A 394 -13.04 23.62 24.69
N MET A 395 -12.83 24.35 23.58
CA MET A 395 -13.66 25.48 23.17
C MET A 395 -14.65 25.09 22.07
N THR A 396 -14.18 24.40 21.04
CA THR A 396 -14.98 24.01 19.87
C THR A 396 -15.58 22.62 20.01
N GLY A 397 -15.03 21.78 20.88
CA GLY A 397 -15.42 20.36 21.02
C GLY A 397 -14.95 19.48 19.86
N GLU A 398 -14.13 20.03 18.96
CA GLU A 398 -13.54 19.27 17.87
C GLU A 398 -12.51 18.28 18.38
N VAL A 399 -12.36 17.17 17.66
CA VAL A 399 -11.18 16.31 17.83
C VAL A 399 -10.14 16.78 16.84
N LEU A 400 -9.04 17.30 17.35
CA LEU A 400 -7.91 17.83 16.60
C LEU A 400 -6.70 16.93 16.81
N ALA A 401 -5.59 17.26 16.15
CA ALA A 401 -4.37 16.49 16.23
C ALA A 401 -3.15 17.39 16.27
N HIS A 402 -2.14 16.96 17.03
CA HIS A 402 -0.76 17.39 16.88
C HIS A 402 -0.06 16.44 15.92
N THR A 403 0.89 16.98 15.17
CA THR A 403 1.77 16.25 14.26
C THR A 403 3.17 16.85 14.36
N ILE A 404 4.15 16.22 13.72
CA ILE A 404 5.56 16.62 13.85
C ILE A 404 5.75 18.07 13.37
N GLU A 405 6.19 18.96 14.25
CA GLU A 405 6.60 20.32 13.87
C GLU A 405 7.86 20.27 13.00
N ASP A 406 7.85 20.99 11.87
CA ASP A 406 8.99 21.09 10.97
C ASP A 406 9.02 22.49 10.32
N PRO A 407 10.13 23.24 10.40
CA PRO A 407 10.24 24.58 9.82
C PRO A 407 10.09 24.64 8.29
N TYR A 408 10.16 23.49 7.62
CA TYR A 408 9.92 23.34 6.19
C TYR A 408 8.67 22.49 5.87
N GLY A 409 7.82 22.29 6.88
CA GLY A 409 6.54 21.60 6.76
C GLY A 409 5.55 22.30 5.82
N GLU A 410 4.42 21.63 5.58
CA GLU A 410 3.43 22.03 4.58
C GLU A 410 2.42 23.05 5.10
N TYR A 411 1.95 22.89 6.33
CA TYR A 411 0.86 23.67 6.89
C TYR A 411 0.85 23.56 8.42
N ASP A 412 0.38 24.60 9.10
CA ASP A 412 0.18 24.67 10.56
C ASP A 412 -1.20 24.06 10.89
N ILE A 413 -1.24 22.73 11.10
CA ILE A 413 -2.51 22.00 11.25
C ILE A 413 -3.12 22.12 12.64
N ASP A 414 -2.30 22.44 13.65
CA ASP A 414 -2.72 22.56 15.04
C ASP A 414 -2.84 24.01 15.53
N GLY A 415 -2.51 24.99 14.66
CA GLY A 415 -2.73 26.42 14.87
C GLY A 415 -1.77 27.06 15.87
N ASN A 416 -0.62 26.42 16.11
CA ASN A 416 0.32 26.85 17.13
C ASN A 416 1.36 27.88 16.63
N GLY A 417 1.30 28.22 15.34
CA GLY A 417 2.18 29.18 14.67
C GLY A 417 3.41 28.54 14.01
N PHE A 418 3.55 27.22 14.07
CA PHE A 418 4.61 26.46 13.40
C PHE A 418 4.01 25.53 12.35
N THR A 419 4.68 25.40 11.21
CA THR A 419 4.29 24.42 10.20
C THR A 419 4.61 23.02 10.67
N ASN A 420 3.79 22.05 10.26
CA ASN A 420 4.01 20.64 10.53
C ASN A 420 4.44 19.90 9.27
N ASP A 421 5.24 18.85 9.48
CA ASP A 421 5.52 17.79 8.51
C ASP A 421 4.24 16.96 8.31
N LEU A 422 3.39 17.46 7.43
CA LEU A 422 2.21 16.71 7.00
C LEU A 422 2.66 15.63 6.03
N ASN A 423 1.86 14.58 5.93
CA ASN A 423 2.14 13.36 5.16
C ASN A 423 3.05 12.34 5.86
N THR A 424 3.29 11.22 5.19
CA THR A 424 4.09 10.11 5.71
C THR A 424 5.55 10.40 5.46
N GLY A 425 6.36 10.51 6.52
CA GLY A 425 7.79 10.81 6.44
C GLY A 425 8.65 9.73 7.08
N CYS A 426 9.96 10.00 7.19
CA CYS A 426 10.96 9.03 7.65
C CYS A 426 10.56 8.36 8.98
N GLU A 427 10.12 9.15 9.94
CA GLU A 427 9.84 8.70 11.31
C GLU A 427 8.54 7.85 11.41
N SER A 428 7.70 7.82 10.37
CA SER A 428 6.57 6.89 10.29
C SER A 428 7.01 5.42 10.14
N CYS A 429 8.16 5.17 9.52
CA CYS A 429 8.71 3.82 9.31
C CYS A 429 9.93 3.53 10.20
N HIS A 430 10.67 4.57 10.57
CA HIS A 430 11.91 4.46 11.34
C HIS A 430 11.73 4.75 12.84
N GLY A 431 10.61 5.38 13.21
CA GLY A 431 10.32 5.83 14.57
C GLY A 431 11.00 7.16 14.92
N ALA A 432 10.74 7.65 16.13
CA ALA A 432 11.26 8.92 16.64
C ALA A 432 12.79 8.99 16.64
N GLY A 433 13.36 10.00 15.97
CA GLY A 433 14.78 10.08 15.62
C GLY A 433 15.68 10.88 16.56
N SER A 434 15.15 11.59 17.56
CA SER A 434 15.96 12.51 18.40
C SER A 434 17.21 11.87 19.04
N ARG A 435 17.08 10.64 19.55
CA ARG A 435 18.21 9.90 20.15
C ARG A 435 19.21 9.46 19.10
N HIS A 436 18.73 9.04 17.93
CA HIS A 436 19.57 8.73 16.78
C HIS A 436 20.36 9.96 16.31
N VAL A 437 19.71 11.11 16.16
CA VAL A 437 20.35 12.36 15.70
C VAL A 437 21.45 12.80 16.66
N VAL A 438 21.21 12.77 17.98
CA VAL A 438 22.20 13.18 18.98
C VAL A 438 23.38 12.22 19.07
N ALA A 439 23.12 10.91 19.06
CA ALA A 439 24.18 9.91 19.22
C ALA A 439 24.87 9.51 17.90
N GLN A 440 24.25 9.83 16.76
CA GLN A 440 24.64 9.38 15.42
C GLN A 440 24.82 7.86 15.33
N ALA A 441 23.92 7.11 15.97
CA ALA A 441 24.02 5.66 16.12
C ALA A 441 22.75 4.95 15.62
N LYS A 442 22.94 3.89 14.80
CA LYS A 442 21.84 3.09 14.22
C LYS A 442 21.03 2.32 15.25
N ARG A 443 21.57 2.12 16.45
CA ARG A 443 20.92 1.43 17.58
C ARG A 443 19.64 2.13 18.08
N TYR A 444 19.44 3.41 17.76
CA TYR A 444 18.27 4.19 18.21
C TYR A 444 17.22 4.42 17.13
N ILE A 445 17.23 3.62 16.06
CA ILE A 445 16.28 3.75 14.96
C ILE A 445 15.91 2.38 14.42
N VAL A 446 14.69 2.24 13.89
CA VAL A 446 14.27 1.01 13.21
C VAL A 446 14.93 0.91 11.84
N LEU A 447 15.40 -0.28 11.48
CA LEU A 447 15.93 -0.62 10.16
C LEU A 447 15.06 -1.72 9.55
N PRO A 448 14.10 -1.36 8.67
CA PRO A 448 13.14 -2.31 8.11
C PRO A 448 13.77 -3.54 7.42
N GLN A 449 14.97 -3.39 6.83
CA GLN A 449 15.67 -4.51 6.20
C GLN A 449 16.07 -5.65 7.15
N TYR A 450 16.10 -5.39 8.47
CA TYR A 450 16.46 -6.39 9.50
C TYR A 450 15.26 -6.87 10.32
N LEU A 451 14.06 -6.34 10.06
CA LEU A 451 12.82 -6.86 10.62
C LEU A 451 12.47 -8.22 10.02
N SER A 452 11.70 -9.01 10.76
CA SER A 452 11.00 -10.15 10.18
C SER A 452 10.09 -9.70 9.01
N PRO A 453 9.79 -10.57 8.03
CA PRO A 453 8.92 -10.22 6.92
C PRO A 453 7.56 -9.68 7.37
N SER A 454 6.96 -10.27 8.42
CA SER A 454 5.68 -9.83 8.95
C SER A 454 5.74 -8.44 9.59
N ARG A 455 6.79 -8.15 10.37
CA ARG A 455 6.99 -6.84 10.98
C ARG A 455 7.28 -5.75 9.95
N ASP A 456 8.07 -6.04 8.92
CA ASP A 456 8.30 -5.14 7.78
C ASP A 456 7.00 -4.83 7.04
N ASN A 457 6.21 -5.87 6.73
CA ASN A 457 4.92 -5.70 6.09
C ASN A 457 3.91 -4.93 6.97
N GLN A 458 3.97 -5.12 8.29
CA GLN A 458 3.10 -4.42 9.23
C GLN A 458 3.38 -2.91 9.28
N LEU A 459 4.60 -2.44 8.94
CA LEU A 459 4.85 -1.01 8.73
C LEU A 459 3.89 -0.41 7.70
N CYS A 460 3.71 -1.12 6.58
CA CYS A 460 2.81 -0.73 5.50
C CYS A 460 1.35 -1.00 5.90
N GLY A 461 1.10 -2.14 6.54
CA GLY A 461 -0.21 -2.61 6.99
C GLY A 461 -0.91 -1.73 8.02
N THR A 462 -0.19 -0.85 8.70
CA THR A 462 -0.77 0.17 9.59
C THR A 462 -1.71 1.10 8.82
N CYS A 463 -1.35 1.48 7.59
CA CYS A 463 -2.13 2.42 6.76
C CYS A 463 -2.79 1.76 5.54
N HIS A 464 -2.12 0.80 4.89
CA HIS A 464 -2.61 0.10 3.69
C HIS A 464 -3.54 -1.06 4.01
N ASN A 465 -4.41 -0.86 5.00
CA ASN A 465 -5.44 -1.79 5.41
C ASN A 465 -6.72 -1.02 5.77
N ARG A 466 -7.81 -1.77 6.01
CA ARG A 466 -9.13 -1.26 6.42
C ARG A 466 -9.54 -1.79 7.79
N GLN A 467 -8.66 -1.71 8.77
CA GLN A 467 -8.99 -1.98 10.19
C GLN A 467 -9.70 -0.80 10.86
N ALA A 468 -10.13 -0.98 12.10
CA ALA A 468 -10.64 0.11 12.95
C ALA A 468 -9.81 0.15 14.24
N GLY A 469 -9.56 1.37 14.76
CA GLY A 469 -8.78 1.65 15.97
C GLY A 469 -9.37 1.09 17.26
N ALA A 470 -8.52 0.87 18.26
CA ALA A 470 -8.95 0.49 19.61
C ALA A 470 -9.26 1.71 20.51
N ASP A 471 -8.92 2.92 20.07
CA ASP A 471 -9.15 4.15 20.85
C ASP A 471 -10.64 4.50 20.98
N SER A 472 -10.96 5.27 22.02
CA SER A 472 -12.34 5.63 22.36
C SER A 472 -12.84 6.94 21.74
N ILE A 473 -12.04 7.64 20.93
CA ILE A 473 -12.38 8.98 20.41
C ILE A 473 -12.75 8.91 18.92
N ALA A 474 -11.83 8.43 18.10
CA ALA A 474 -12.01 8.32 16.65
C ALA A 474 -12.45 6.90 16.27
N GLY A 475 -11.77 5.89 16.82
CA GLY A 475 -12.04 4.47 16.56
C GLY A 475 -11.74 4.04 15.11
N ASP A 476 -11.09 4.89 14.31
CA ASP A 476 -10.80 4.64 12.89
C ASP A 476 -9.29 4.45 12.64
N HIS A 477 -8.46 5.25 13.30
CA HIS A 477 -7.00 5.12 13.24
C HIS A 477 -6.49 4.05 14.23
N PRO A 478 -5.41 3.31 13.92
CA PRO A 478 -4.94 2.20 14.75
C PRO A 478 -4.24 2.67 16.04
N LEU A 479 -4.88 3.53 16.82
CA LEU A 479 -4.45 3.93 18.13
C LEU A 479 -4.85 2.87 19.17
N ASN A 480 -4.01 2.68 20.18
CA ASN A 480 -4.37 1.84 21.32
C ASN A 480 -5.35 2.57 22.27
N ALA A 481 -5.78 1.89 23.33
CA ALA A 481 -6.69 2.45 24.32
C ALA A 481 -6.13 3.67 25.08
N ALA A 482 -4.81 3.89 25.07
CA ALA A 482 -4.15 5.06 25.63
C ALA A 482 -4.02 6.22 24.63
N GLY A 483 -4.45 6.03 23.37
CA GLY A 483 -4.32 7.03 22.30
C GLY A 483 -2.94 7.05 21.65
N GLU A 484 -2.13 6.00 21.81
CA GLU A 484 -0.77 5.93 21.29
C GLU A 484 -0.74 5.24 19.91
N TRP A 485 0.10 5.78 19.02
CA TRP A 485 0.37 5.20 17.71
C TRP A 485 1.25 3.93 17.81
N PRO A 486 1.04 2.91 16.97
CA PRO A 486 1.85 1.69 16.97
C PRO A 486 3.30 2.00 16.65
N LYS A 487 4.22 1.45 17.45
CA LYS A 487 5.66 1.60 17.22
C LYS A 487 6.07 0.86 15.94
N PRO A 488 6.94 1.44 15.10
CA PRO A 488 7.50 0.72 13.97
C PRO A 488 8.21 -0.57 14.40
N GLY A 489 7.95 -1.65 13.66
CA GLY A 489 8.46 -2.98 13.97
C GLY A 489 7.64 -3.77 14.99
N ILE A 490 6.49 -3.27 15.44
CA ILE A 490 5.49 -4.04 16.20
C ILE A 490 5.11 -5.34 15.48
N SER A 491 4.82 -6.40 16.24
CA SER A 491 4.28 -7.63 15.64
C SER A 491 2.86 -7.37 15.14
N ARG A 492 2.42 -8.11 14.12
CA ARG A 492 1.02 -8.06 13.69
C ARG A 492 0.10 -8.52 14.80
N LYS A 493 0.47 -9.54 15.58
CA LYS A 493 -0.35 -10.01 16.71
C LYS A 493 -0.60 -8.89 17.71
N ASP A 494 0.46 -8.26 18.21
CA ASP A 494 0.36 -7.20 19.23
C ASP A 494 -0.37 -5.99 18.65
N PHE A 495 -0.11 -5.66 17.38
CA PHE A 495 -0.85 -4.63 16.66
C PHE A 495 -2.37 -4.91 16.64
N LEU A 496 -2.78 -6.12 16.25
CA LEU A 496 -4.20 -6.48 16.19
C LEU A 496 -4.85 -6.52 17.58
N GLU A 497 -4.13 -6.93 18.61
CA GLU A 497 -4.65 -7.02 19.99
C GLU A 497 -4.76 -5.65 20.67
N ASP A 498 -3.74 -4.81 20.52
CA ASP A 498 -3.61 -3.58 21.30
C ASP A 498 -4.11 -2.33 20.55
N HIS A 499 -4.06 -2.33 19.22
CA HIS A 499 -4.32 -1.15 18.38
C HIS A 499 -5.57 -1.25 17.51
N THR A 500 -6.31 -2.37 17.53
CA THR A 500 -7.51 -2.51 16.70
C THR A 500 -8.75 -2.95 17.49
N SER A 501 -9.91 -2.40 17.14
CA SER A 501 -11.23 -2.91 17.54
C SER A 501 -11.86 -3.80 16.45
N ARG A 502 -11.38 -3.68 15.21
CA ARG A 502 -11.76 -4.50 14.06
C ARG A 502 -10.53 -4.78 13.22
N GLN A 503 -10.18 -6.06 13.08
CA GLN A 503 -8.87 -6.50 12.58
C GLN A 503 -8.70 -6.48 11.05
N GLY A 504 -9.80 -6.38 10.29
CA GLY A 504 -9.79 -6.44 8.83
C GLY A 504 -10.99 -5.72 8.21
N PRO A 505 -11.05 -5.60 6.87
CA PRO A 505 -12.11 -4.88 6.17
C PRO A 505 -13.50 -5.44 6.43
N THR A 506 -14.52 -4.60 6.27
CA THR A 506 -15.89 -5.09 6.21
C THR A 506 -16.10 -5.87 4.92
N MET A 507 -16.94 -6.90 4.94
CA MET A 507 -17.16 -7.72 3.74
C MET A 507 -17.82 -6.96 2.57
N GLY A 508 -18.38 -5.77 2.80
CA GLY A 508 -18.85 -4.89 1.72
C GLY A 508 -17.72 -4.27 0.90
N ASP A 509 -16.50 -4.23 1.45
CA ASP A 509 -15.28 -3.75 0.78
C ASP A 509 -14.52 -4.86 0.04
N ILE A 510 -15.06 -6.08 0.03
CA ILE A 510 -14.50 -7.27 -0.62
C ILE A 510 -15.48 -7.74 -1.70
N TRP A 511 -14.95 -8.21 -2.83
CA TRP A 511 -15.76 -8.79 -3.90
C TRP A 511 -16.41 -10.11 -3.49
N ALA A 512 -17.39 -10.56 -4.28
CA ALA A 512 -18.21 -11.73 -3.95
C ALA A 512 -17.41 -13.05 -3.89
N ASP A 513 -16.17 -13.08 -4.37
CA ASP A 513 -15.26 -14.22 -4.21
C ASP A 513 -14.66 -14.34 -2.80
N GLY A 514 -14.85 -13.31 -1.96
CA GLY A 514 -14.35 -13.27 -0.59
C GLY A 514 -12.83 -13.12 -0.48
N VAL A 515 -12.14 -12.76 -1.57
CA VAL A 515 -10.67 -12.63 -1.61
C VAL A 515 -10.24 -11.24 -2.09
N HIS A 516 -10.79 -10.76 -3.20
CA HIS A 516 -10.31 -9.55 -3.84
C HIS A 516 -10.90 -8.27 -3.21
N SER A 517 -10.04 -7.28 -3.00
CA SER A 517 -10.47 -5.95 -2.57
C SER A 517 -11.30 -5.21 -3.63
N LYS A 518 -12.40 -4.58 -3.17
CA LYS A 518 -13.30 -3.72 -3.96
C LYS A 518 -13.05 -2.23 -3.70
N SER A 519 -12.68 -1.88 -2.48
CA SER A 519 -12.38 -0.51 -2.06
C SER A 519 -10.87 -0.25 -1.98
N HIS A 520 -10.47 1.02 -2.15
CA HIS A 520 -9.07 1.44 -2.05
C HIS A 520 -8.41 1.16 -0.68
N HIS A 521 -7.06 1.25 -0.64
CA HIS A 521 -6.16 1.06 0.51
C HIS A 521 -6.25 -0.30 1.24
N GLN A 522 -6.38 -1.38 0.47
CA GLN A 522 -6.43 -2.76 1.00
C GLN A 522 -5.30 -3.64 0.46
N GLN A 523 -4.19 -3.05 0.00
CA GLN A 523 -3.07 -3.81 -0.56
C GLN A 523 -2.49 -4.79 0.45
N TYR A 524 -2.44 -4.45 1.74
CA TYR A 524 -1.97 -5.38 2.76
C TYR A 524 -2.92 -6.55 2.96
N GLN A 525 -4.24 -6.31 2.96
CA GLN A 525 -5.24 -7.37 3.05
C GLN A 525 -5.14 -8.34 1.86
N ASP A 526 -5.02 -7.82 0.64
CA ASP A 526 -4.81 -8.63 -0.56
C ASP A 526 -3.50 -9.42 -0.44
N PHE A 527 -2.43 -8.78 0.05
CA PHE A 527 -1.11 -9.39 0.18
C PHE A 527 -1.10 -10.55 1.17
N LEU A 528 -1.81 -10.44 2.30
CA LEU A 528 -1.96 -11.53 3.27
C LEU A 528 -2.56 -12.79 2.64
N ALA A 529 -3.48 -12.64 1.68
CA ALA A 529 -4.07 -13.76 0.94
C ALA A 529 -3.13 -14.37 -0.12
N SER A 530 -2.06 -13.66 -0.48
CA SER A 530 -1.12 -14.10 -1.52
C SER A 530 -0.14 -15.17 -1.04
N LYS A 531 0.39 -15.94 -2.00
CA LYS A 531 1.52 -16.86 -1.75
C LYS A 531 2.86 -16.15 -1.56
N HIS A 532 2.95 -14.87 -1.92
CA HIS A 532 4.15 -14.07 -1.66
C HIS A 532 4.35 -13.84 -0.16
N TYR A 533 3.25 -13.63 0.58
CA TYR A 533 3.31 -13.47 2.03
C TYR A 533 3.81 -14.72 2.75
N ARG A 534 3.41 -15.92 2.29
CA ARG A 534 3.83 -17.21 2.87
C ARG A 534 4.11 -18.27 1.81
N ASN A 535 5.35 -18.75 1.79
CA ASN A 535 5.80 -19.88 0.99
C ASN A 535 7.11 -20.46 1.56
N GLU A 536 7.59 -21.55 0.97
CA GLU A 536 8.77 -22.30 1.42
C GLU A 536 10.12 -21.76 0.93
N HIS A 537 10.15 -20.75 0.06
CA HIS A 537 11.37 -20.25 -0.58
C HIS A 537 11.78 -18.86 -0.06
N ARG A 538 10.87 -17.89 -0.14
CA ARG A 538 11.11 -16.50 0.24
C ARG A 538 9.80 -15.88 0.74
N LEU A 539 9.80 -15.44 1.99
CA LEU A 539 8.74 -14.63 2.54
C LEU A 539 8.94 -13.19 2.04
N VAL A 540 8.12 -12.80 1.07
CA VAL A 540 8.26 -11.53 0.36
C VAL A 540 7.70 -10.40 1.23
N GLY A 541 8.40 -9.27 1.24
CA GLY A 541 7.95 -8.03 1.86
C GLY A 541 7.48 -6.99 0.84
N CYS A 542 6.73 -5.98 1.27
CA CYS A 542 6.37 -4.83 0.43
C CYS A 542 7.62 -4.16 -0.15
N SER A 543 8.69 -4.07 0.65
CA SER A 543 9.99 -3.49 0.31
C SER A 543 10.79 -4.29 -0.72
N ASP A 544 10.39 -5.54 -1.04
CA ASP A 544 11.02 -6.32 -2.11
C ASP A 544 10.59 -5.84 -3.51
N CYS A 545 9.47 -5.11 -3.62
CA CYS A 545 8.94 -4.56 -4.88
C CYS A 545 8.91 -3.04 -4.89
N HIS A 546 8.82 -2.40 -3.71
CA HIS A 546 8.70 -0.96 -3.58
C HIS A 546 9.90 -0.33 -2.85
N ASP A 547 10.35 0.81 -3.35
CA ASP A 547 11.33 1.71 -2.72
C ASP A 547 10.63 2.97 -2.20
N MET A 548 10.55 3.06 -0.87
CA MET A 548 9.92 4.19 -0.18
C MET A 548 10.74 5.48 -0.25
N HIS A 549 12.05 5.39 -0.53
CA HIS A 549 12.90 6.57 -0.65
C HIS A 549 12.86 7.18 -2.05
N GLY A 550 12.20 6.54 -3.01
CA GLY A 550 12.01 7.07 -4.36
C GLY A 550 13.30 7.17 -5.20
N LYS A 551 14.31 6.33 -4.95
CA LYS A 551 15.56 6.31 -5.72
C LYS A 551 15.34 5.89 -7.17
N HIS A 552 14.29 5.12 -7.41
CA HIS A 552 13.84 4.74 -8.74
C HIS A 552 12.80 5.73 -9.28
N GLU A 553 12.76 5.90 -10.61
CA GLU A 553 11.83 6.81 -11.29
C GLU A 553 10.46 6.19 -11.61
N PHE A 554 10.29 4.90 -11.32
CA PHE A 554 9.08 4.16 -11.65
C PHE A 554 7.89 4.59 -10.80
N GLU A 555 6.72 4.62 -11.42
CA GLU A 555 5.48 5.00 -10.76
C GLU A 555 5.21 4.12 -9.52
N ARG A 556 4.46 4.67 -8.55
CA ARG A 556 4.06 3.97 -7.32
C ARG A 556 5.25 3.47 -6.48
N GLY A 557 6.43 4.05 -6.68
CA GLY A 557 7.64 3.74 -5.93
C GLY A 557 8.16 2.35 -6.19
N LEU A 558 8.03 1.82 -7.42
CA LEU A 558 8.54 0.48 -7.75
C LEU A 558 10.06 0.48 -7.93
N ILE A 559 10.70 -0.66 -7.67
CA ILE A 559 12.16 -0.82 -7.86
C ILE A 559 12.56 -1.12 -9.31
N ALA A 560 11.59 -1.50 -10.14
CA ALA A 560 11.78 -1.84 -11.54
C ALA A 560 10.51 -1.47 -12.33
N ASP A 561 10.68 -1.19 -13.62
CA ASP A 561 9.59 -0.86 -14.52
C ASP A 561 8.61 -2.06 -14.63
N PRO A 562 7.35 -1.90 -14.21
CA PRO A 562 6.36 -2.98 -14.30
C PRO A 562 5.85 -3.21 -15.72
N GLU A 563 6.03 -2.24 -16.64
CA GLU A 563 5.58 -2.32 -18.03
C GLU A 563 6.67 -2.81 -18.98
N ALA A 564 7.90 -2.96 -18.49
CA ALA A 564 9.01 -3.47 -19.29
C ALA A 564 8.70 -4.89 -19.82
N PRO A 565 8.97 -5.19 -21.12
CA PRO A 565 8.60 -6.47 -21.73
C PRO A 565 9.22 -7.71 -21.08
N ASP A 566 10.38 -7.58 -20.44
CA ASP A 566 11.05 -8.65 -19.69
C ASP A 566 10.56 -8.76 -18.23
N SER A 567 9.59 -7.92 -17.83
CA SER A 567 8.94 -7.91 -16.52
C SER A 567 9.93 -8.05 -15.35
N PRO A 568 10.98 -7.20 -15.28
CA PRO A 568 12.10 -7.34 -14.35
C PRO A 568 11.65 -7.33 -12.88
N LEU A 569 10.57 -6.62 -12.57
CA LEU A 569 9.94 -6.61 -11.24
C LEU A 569 9.57 -8.01 -10.76
N CYS A 570 9.01 -8.84 -11.64
CA CYS A 570 8.57 -10.20 -11.32
C CYS A 570 9.68 -11.23 -11.59
N MET A 571 10.36 -11.07 -12.72
CA MET A 571 11.33 -12.05 -13.22
C MET A 571 12.62 -12.12 -12.42
N ASN A 572 12.91 -11.13 -11.57
CA ASN A 572 14.01 -11.20 -10.60
C ASN A 572 13.93 -12.45 -9.71
N CYS A 573 12.72 -12.88 -9.34
CA CYS A 573 12.49 -14.12 -8.60
C CYS A 573 12.00 -15.25 -9.51
N HIS A 574 11.08 -14.94 -10.43
CA HIS A 574 10.40 -15.95 -11.25
C HIS A 574 11.23 -16.46 -12.44
N GLY A 575 12.28 -15.74 -12.87
CA GLY A 575 13.06 -16.09 -14.06
C GLY A 575 13.85 -17.40 -13.96
N ASN A 576 14.08 -17.90 -12.74
CA ASN A 576 14.67 -19.22 -12.53
C ASN A 576 13.68 -20.37 -12.78
N TYR A 577 12.37 -20.06 -12.84
CA TYR A 577 11.29 -21.05 -12.90
C TYR A 577 10.46 -20.91 -14.18
N LEU A 578 10.43 -19.73 -14.78
CA LEU A 578 9.61 -19.42 -15.94
C LEU A 578 10.48 -19.05 -17.15
N PRO A 579 10.21 -19.61 -18.34
CA PRO A 579 10.93 -19.28 -19.58
C PRO A 579 10.55 -17.91 -20.17
N GLY A 580 9.42 -17.31 -19.77
CA GLY A 580 8.90 -16.04 -20.26
C GLY A 580 7.37 -16.03 -20.42
N THR A 581 6.78 -14.87 -20.72
CA THR A 581 5.31 -14.69 -20.78
C THR A 581 4.63 -15.56 -21.85
N ALA A 582 5.25 -15.71 -23.03
CA ALA A 582 4.64 -16.44 -24.15
C ALA A 582 4.47 -17.93 -23.86
N GLU A 583 5.54 -18.57 -23.40
CA GLU A 583 5.55 -19.97 -23.00
C GLU A 583 4.66 -20.22 -21.78
N HIS A 584 4.73 -19.34 -20.77
CA HIS A 584 3.91 -19.45 -19.56
C HIS A 584 2.42 -19.37 -19.88
N THR A 585 2.00 -18.39 -20.68
CA THR A 585 0.58 -18.23 -21.05
C THR A 585 0.10 -19.34 -21.99
N ALA A 586 0.97 -19.86 -22.87
CA ALA A 586 0.64 -21.03 -23.68
C ALA A 586 0.39 -22.27 -22.80
N GLU A 587 1.17 -22.46 -21.74
CA GLU A 587 0.98 -23.55 -20.78
C GLU A 587 -0.30 -23.37 -19.95
N MET A 588 -0.52 -22.18 -19.39
CA MET A 588 -1.62 -21.93 -18.45
C MET A 588 -2.99 -21.73 -19.13
N LEU A 589 -3.00 -21.14 -20.33
CA LEU A 589 -4.21 -20.71 -21.04
C LEU A 589 -4.41 -21.42 -22.38
N GLY A 590 -3.42 -22.17 -22.87
CA GLY A 590 -3.44 -22.82 -24.18
C GLY A 590 -3.15 -21.87 -25.36
N VAL A 591 -2.90 -20.58 -25.10
CA VAL A 591 -2.59 -19.56 -26.10
C VAL A 591 -1.45 -18.68 -25.62
N ALA A 592 -0.44 -18.52 -26.48
CA ALA A 592 0.70 -17.66 -26.19
C ALA A 592 0.34 -16.18 -26.31
N HIS A 593 0.65 -15.42 -25.27
CA HIS A 593 0.64 -13.95 -25.27
C HIS A 593 2.10 -13.49 -25.28
N GLY A 594 2.52 -12.81 -26.35
CA GLY A 594 3.86 -12.23 -26.41
C GLY A 594 4.02 -11.09 -25.42
N ALA A 595 5.25 -10.78 -25.03
CA ALA A 595 5.58 -9.66 -24.16
C ALA A 595 5.17 -8.27 -24.70
N ALA A 596 4.86 -8.17 -26.00
CA ALA A 596 4.29 -6.96 -26.60
C ALA A 596 2.76 -6.86 -26.44
N THR A 597 2.12 -7.90 -25.91
CA THR A 597 0.66 -8.02 -25.77
C THR A 597 0.23 -8.02 -24.31
N ALA A 598 0.97 -8.70 -23.44
CA ALA A 598 0.71 -8.75 -22.01
C ALA A 598 2.01 -8.96 -21.24
N ASN A 599 2.06 -8.37 -20.04
CA ASN A 599 3.08 -8.56 -19.02
C ASN A 599 2.48 -9.27 -17.79
N CYS A 600 3.33 -9.63 -16.83
CA CYS A 600 2.89 -10.36 -15.64
C CYS A 600 1.79 -9.60 -14.87
N ILE A 601 1.95 -8.28 -14.72
CA ILE A 601 1.04 -7.44 -13.92
C ILE A 601 -0.35 -7.31 -14.54
N ASP A 602 -0.48 -7.42 -15.87
CA ASP A 602 -1.76 -7.27 -16.59
C ASP A 602 -2.73 -8.42 -16.26
N CYS A 603 -2.19 -9.57 -15.86
CA CYS A 603 -2.99 -10.73 -15.46
C CYS A 603 -3.01 -10.97 -13.95
N HIS A 604 -1.88 -10.71 -13.26
CA HIS A 604 -1.72 -11.05 -11.84
C HIS A 604 -1.99 -9.87 -10.88
N MET A 605 -2.04 -8.62 -11.37
CA MET A 605 -2.23 -7.41 -10.54
C MET A 605 -3.36 -6.53 -11.09
N ASN A 606 -4.47 -7.17 -11.44
CA ASN A 606 -5.68 -6.55 -11.97
C ASN A 606 -6.18 -5.39 -11.13
N LYS A 607 -6.64 -4.31 -11.77
CA LYS A 607 -7.20 -3.16 -11.05
C LYS A 607 -8.63 -3.45 -10.58
N THR A 608 -8.77 -4.25 -9.51
CA THR A 608 -10.06 -4.68 -8.95
C THR A 608 -10.66 -3.63 -8.02
N ALA A 609 -9.83 -2.88 -7.31
CA ALA A 609 -10.27 -1.90 -6.32
C ALA A 609 -10.36 -0.49 -6.92
N LYS A 610 -11.29 0.32 -6.39
CA LYS A 610 -11.58 1.66 -6.88
C LYS A 610 -11.28 2.75 -5.83
N THR A 611 -10.52 3.77 -6.25
CA THR A 611 -10.30 5.00 -5.48
C THR A 611 -10.92 6.23 -6.15
N GLY A 612 -10.69 6.39 -7.46
CA GLY A 612 -11.17 7.47 -8.32
C GLY A 612 -12.12 6.94 -9.38
N ALA A 613 -12.04 7.46 -10.61
CA ALA A 613 -13.03 7.16 -11.64
C ALA A 613 -12.77 5.84 -12.37
N GLY A 614 -11.53 5.33 -12.36
CA GLY A 614 -11.11 4.23 -13.25
C GLY A 614 -11.32 4.54 -14.73
N GLU A 615 -11.15 3.51 -15.55
CA GLU A 615 -11.31 3.57 -17.00
C GLU A 615 -12.33 2.56 -17.51
N TYR A 616 -12.78 2.74 -18.74
CA TYR A 616 -13.58 1.71 -19.41
C TYR A 616 -12.72 0.46 -19.64
N GLY A 617 -13.32 -0.70 -19.35
CA GLY A 617 -12.81 -1.99 -19.79
C GLY A 617 -13.41 -2.33 -21.15
N PHE A 618 -13.92 -3.56 -21.29
CA PHE A 618 -14.65 -3.97 -22.48
C PHE A 618 -16.00 -3.27 -22.62
N LEU A 619 -16.37 -2.94 -23.86
CA LEU A 619 -17.62 -2.29 -24.21
C LEU A 619 -18.40 -3.21 -25.17
N LEU A 620 -19.59 -3.66 -24.76
CA LEU A 620 -20.50 -4.45 -25.61
C LEU A 620 -21.13 -3.58 -26.70
N SER A 621 -21.35 -2.30 -26.38
CA SER A 621 -21.79 -1.28 -27.32
C SER A 621 -21.22 0.10 -26.93
N ALA A 622 -21.37 1.08 -27.82
CA ALA A 622 -20.88 2.43 -27.57
C ALA A 622 -21.66 3.07 -26.40
N PRO A 623 -20.98 3.57 -25.34
CA PRO A 623 -21.63 4.22 -24.21
C PRO A 623 -22.48 5.41 -24.66
N THR A 624 -23.66 5.54 -24.07
CA THR A 624 -24.66 6.56 -24.37
C THR A 624 -24.80 7.61 -23.27
N GLY A 625 -24.21 7.36 -22.09
CA GLY A 625 -24.39 8.16 -20.88
C GLY A 625 -25.74 7.93 -20.19
N THR A 626 -26.49 6.89 -20.60
CA THR A 626 -27.83 6.58 -20.06
C THR A 626 -27.80 5.28 -19.26
N SER A 627 -28.92 4.94 -18.60
CA SER A 627 -29.03 3.71 -17.82
C SER A 627 -28.84 2.43 -18.62
N ALA A 628 -28.95 2.48 -19.95
CA ALA A 628 -28.62 1.34 -20.80
C ALA A 628 -27.13 0.94 -20.71
N ASP A 629 -26.23 1.87 -20.36
CA ASP A 629 -24.80 1.60 -20.27
C ASP A 629 -24.45 0.61 -19.16
N SER A 630 -25.35 0.41 -18.17
CA SER A 630 -25.08 -0.48 -17.04
C SER A 630 -24.92 -1.94 -17.47
N THR A 631 -25.66 -2.36 -18.50
CA THR A 631 -25.60 -3.69 -19.09
C THR A 631 -24.58 -3.82 -20.22
N GLU A 632 -23.89 -2.74 -20.58
CA GLU A 632 -23.06 -2.66 -21.79
C GLU A 632 -21.58 -2.37 -21.49
N THR A 633 -21.27 -1.85 -20.30
CA THR A 633 -19.95 -1.31 -19.97
C THR A 633 -19.29 -2.09 -18.84
N TYR A 634 -18.16 -2.75 -19.13
CA TYR A 634 -17.24 -3.20 -18.09
C TYR A 634 -16.27 -2.06 -17.74
N PHE A 635 -15.68 -2.13 -16.55
CA PHE A 635 -14.70 -1.16 -16.09
C PHE A 635 -13.39 -1.84 -15.70
N GLU A 636 -12.31 -1.11 -15.93
CA GLU A 636 -11.04 -1.30 -15.27
C GLU A 636 -10.99 -0.25 -14.14
N ASN A 637 -10.88 -0.68 -12.88
CA ASN A 637 -10.74 0.31 -11.80
C ASN A 637 -9.29 0.86 -11.80
N ASP A 638 -8.79 1.35 -10.67
CA ASP A 638 -7.56 2.14 -10.67
C ASP A 638 -6.53 1.71 -9.61
N ILE A 639 -6.91 0.81 -8.69
CA ILE A 639 -6.02 0.21 -7.71
C ILE A 639 -5.82 -1.27 -8.01
N SER A 640 -4.57 -1.65 -8.27
CA SER A 640 -4.12 -3.02 -8.54
C SER A 640 -4.28 -3.93 -7.31
N SER A 641 -4.86 -5.10 -7.53
CA SER A 641 -4.90 -6.21 -6.58
C SER A 641 -3.49 -6.66 -6.22
N HIS A 642 -3.28 -6.96 -4.94
CA HIS A 642 -2.03 -7.55 -4.44
C HIS A 642 -2.21 -9.01 -4.00
N VAL A 643 -3.23 -9.70 -4.54
CA VAL A 643 -3.43 -11.15 -4.33
C VAL A 643 -2.45 -11.96 -5.19
N PHE A 644 -1.97 -11.37 -6.30
CA PHE A 644 -1.04 -11.96 -7.28
C PHE A 644 -1.56 -13.22 -7.99
N ASP A 645 -2.87 -13.37 -8.08
CA ASP A 645 -3.55 -14.44 -8.80
C ASP A 645 -4.25 -13.92 -10.07
N VAL A 646 -4.83 -14.84 -10.83
CA VAL A 646 -5.57 -14.53 -12.06
C VAL A 646 -7.04 -14.89 -11.85
N PRO A 647 -7.91 -13.93 -11.49
CA PRO A 647 -9.34 -14.18 -11.34
C PRO A 647 -9.94 -14.63 -12.66
N ARG A 648 -10.65 -15.76 -12.63
CA ARG A 648 -11.21 -16.41 -13.82
C ARG A 648 -12.58 -15.84 -14.17
N LYS A 649 -13.01 -16.10 -15.41
CA LYS A 649 -14.35 -15.75 -15.88
C LYS A 649 -15.51 -16.39 -15.12
N THR A 650 -15.25 -17.51 -14.41
CA THR A 650 -16.21 -18.21 -13.54
C THR A 650 -16.15 -17.69 -12.09
N ASN A 651 -15.52 -16.54 -11.86
CA ASN A 651 -15.48 -15.93 -10.54
C ASN A 651 -16.90 -15.43 -10.19
N PRO A 652 -17.38 -15.64 -8.96
CA PRO A 652 -18.74 -15.24 -8.55
C PRO A 652 -18.98 -13.73 -8.58
N GLY A 653 -17.91 -12.91 -8.61
CA GLY A 653 -18.00 -11.47 -8.85
C GLY A 653 -18.13 -11.08 -10.32
N VAL A 654 -18.12 -12.04 -11.26
CA VAL A 654 -18.11 -11.80 -12.71
C VAL A 654 -19.21 -12.58 -13.42
N GLU A 655 -19.28 -13.89 -13.21
CA GLU A 655 -20.23 -14.76 -13.90
C GLU A 655 -21.67 -14.42 -13.49
N GLY A 656 -22.52 -14.10 -14.47
CA GLY A 656 -23.91 -13.69 -14.23
C GLY A 656 -24.08 -12.32 -13.57
N VAL A 657 -22.99 -11.54 -13.42
CA VAL A 657 -23.04 -10.18 -12.86
C VAL A 657 -23.15 -9.16 -13.99
N GLU A 658 -24.02 -8.16 -13.82
CA GLU A 658 -24.17 -7.04 -14.75
C GLU A 658 -22.83 -6.34 -15.00
N PRO A 659 -22.44 -6.04 -16.26
CA PRO A 659 -21.11 -5.50 -16.60
C PRO A 659 -20.62 -4.34 -15.75
N GLN A 660 -21.44 -3.31 -15.51
CA GLN A 660 -21.03 -2.15 -14.71
C GLN A 660 -20.71 -2.52 -13.25
N SER A 661 -21.33 -3.59 -12.75
CA SER A 661 -21.19 -4.08 -11.38
C SER A 661 -20.21 -5.26 -11.24
N ALA A 662 -19.74 -5.83 -12.34
CA ALA A 662 -18.83 -6.96 -12.35
C ALA A 662 -17.45 -6.57 -11.81
N MET A 663 -16.80 -7.50 -11.12
CA MET A 663 -15.42 -7.35 -10.71
C MET A 663 -14.52 -7.21 -11.95
N PRO A 664 -13.64 -6.21 -12.02
CA PRO A 664 -12.66 -6.13 -13.10
C PRO A 664 -11.72 -7.32 -13.08
N ILE A 665 -11.60 -8.05 -14.19
CA ILE A 665 -10.67 -9.16 -14.37
C ILE A 665 -9.90 -8.99 -15.69
N PRO A 666 -8.78 -9.69 -15.93
CA PRO A 666 -8.01 -9.47 -17.17
C PRO A 666 -8.88 -9.68 -18.41
N TYR A 667 -9.83 -10.61 -18.35
CA TYR A 667 -10.74 -10.95 -19.45
C TYR A 667 -11.72 -9.83 -19.82
N THR A 668 -12.12 -8.98 -18.86
CA THR A 668 -13.14 -7.93 -19.05
C THR A 668 -12.55 -6.51 -19.05
N GLN A 669 -11.26 -6.37 -18.77
CA GLN A 669 -10.50 -5.12 -18.86
C GLN A 669 -10.16 -4.78 -20.33
N SER A 670 -9.22 -3.85 -20.54
CA SER A 670 -8.74 -3.41 -21.86
C SER A 670 -8.29 -4.55 -22.79
N CYS A 671 -7.90 -5.71 -22.26
CA CYS A 671 -7.62 -6.93 -23.03
C CYS A 671 -8.86 -7.56 -23.70
N GLY A 672 -10.07 -7.15 -23.30
CA GLY A 672 -11.34 -7.57 -23.90
C GLY A 672 -11.47 -7.24 -25.39
N THR A 673 -10.60 -6.40 -25.96
CA THR A 673 -10.54 -6.23 -27.42
C THR A 673 -10.16 -7.53 -28.16
N CYS A 674 -9.46 -8.46 -27.48
CA CYS A 674 -9.06 -9.77 -28.00
C CYS A 674 -9.85 -10.95 -27.38
N HIS A 675 -10.68 -10.69 -26.38
CA HIS A 675 -11.48 -11.68 -25.66
C HIS A 675 -12.96 -11.28 -25.75
N ASP A 676 -13.87 -12.19 -26.14
CA ASP A 676 -15.29 -11.85 -26.24
C ASP A 676 -16.05 -12.18 -24.93
N PRO A 677 -16.33 -11.22 -24.04
CA PRO A 677 -17.07 -11.47 -22.80
C PRO A 677 -18.59 -11.56 -22.99
N ALA A 678 -19.15 -11.45 -24.19
CA ALA A 678 -20.60 -11.42 -24.41
C ALA A 678 -21.32 -12.67 -23.87
N PHE A 679 -20.63 -13.81 -23.75
CA PHE A 679 -21.20 -15.03 -23.18
C PHE A 679 -21.33 -15.01 -21.65
N LEU A 680 -20.65 -14.09 -20.93
CA LEU A 680 -20.68 -14.03 -19.47
C LEU A 680 -22.04 -13.63 -18.89
N GLN A 681 -22.90 -13.03 -19.71
CA GLN A 681 -24.26 -12.65 -19.34
C GLN A 681 -25.29 -13.78 -19.51
N ASN A 682 -24.93 -14.89 -20.17
CA ASN A 682 -25.87 -15.92 -20.63
C ASN A 682 -25.64 -17.30 -19.97
N LEU A 683 -24.92 -17.36 -18.84
CA LEU A 683 -24.58 -18.60 -18.12
C LEU A 683 -25.35 -18.77 -16.82
#